data_AF-A0A2V8SE84-F1
#
_entry.id   AF-A0A2V8SE84-F1
#
_cell.length_a   1.000
_cell.length_b   1.000
_cell.length_c   1.000
_cell.angle_alpha   90.00
_cell.angle_beta   90.00
_cell.angle_gamma   90.00
#
_symmetry.space_group_name_H-M   'P 1'
#
loop_
_entity.id
_entity.type
_entity.pdbx_description
1 polymer ?
#
loop_
_entity_poly.entity_id
_entity_poly.type
_entity_poly.pdbx_seq_one_letter_code
_entity_poly.pdbx_strand_id
1 'polypeptide(L)'
;MRARGRAALLAAAVLLGGAALVARVPEGSTGVVVWRGGGTPGLLASGMTFRLPFLQRVFTYPGGRIEVAGTAQVSSKEGTGLALPFKAAAHPGDQVLLALHQPGGTAAGAREALRSAAEEEIGKSAASLGTYDLASGLGLQEAAAAARAGLEKTFGSEVKIDLGKPDLPPDLKAAFDLRTINARRQETGVRVLLIGLDSADWDVLDPLIARGEVPNLARLKSSGAWARLRSNVPTLSPILWTTVATGKAPDKHGVNDFLVADPRTGRKVPINSTFRRTKALWNILSDAGVTSDFIAWWASWPAEAVRGHLVSDRVSYSTFSFAASQDSRGAVYPPEYAATVERLRVSEASITYRQVARFLHVSEGEFHRARVVAGRKGPVSETLESINVFTRVLAATETYRRVALDLLDAGARSAAPARLSAVYFEGIDEVNHRFAHCAPPREPLCPAGDYDRFKDAVTAFYRYQDEIVGELQAKAPGSTVLILSDHGFSSGANRPRTAKPFIEGGDPGRWHDLYGIFIAGGPSTRNGEMPVVTLYDIAPTILHLLGLPVPDDMPGRVLEAALSPDFMARHPIVRAPSYEGLPEAGEQRQADAQGVAAPGQGEILPDAADDEVVNKLRSLGYVNGGNRGGAAASASGEAGSAPAGARAPAGPDAGSESGGIPTLLFHTNLARVYLQKKQYDLAEAEYRQALRIQPGSAQALGGLAVLYEAKGEPEKALETVRNMVRQAPAGDPGPLVKVAELFIQLNRAEDGVAFLTRLQLPKGGGPKSEVARWVALGMLHTAAGNAREAESSLLKALGLEPTSVNAMQELFALYDAQGRAQDLEPRLRAALSRDPRSAMHHNWLGLIAKRRGDLKGAEAEFQKALAMAPDLVGVMANLGSLLLQQERAGEAVELLTRALEKEPRNVESRTNLIVALGMTHDLAGAAGRVAEAKSMGQRVPHFYNALAYALYINGQQDKAMAALKESLKIDPRQPDALRLRAEIEQGQPVAASPYR
;
A
#
# COMPACT_ATOMS: atom_id res chain seq x y z
N MET A 1 -81.88 54.36 -3.19
CA MET A 1 -80.87 53.27 -3.20
C MET A 1 -79.40 53.72 -3.36
N ARG A 2 -79.06 54.98 -3.72
CA ARG A 2 -77.65 55.41 -3.87
C ARG A 2 -76.91 55.85 -2.58
N ALA A 3 -77.60 55.98 -1.44
CA ALA A 3 -77.00 56.43 -0.17
C ALA A 3 -76.48 55.28 0.73
N ARG A 4 -77.13 54.10 0.72
CA ARG A 4 -76.74 52.96 1.58
C ARG A 4 -75.50 52.20 1.09
N GLY A 5 -75.24 52.16 -0.22
CA GLY A 5 -74.01 51.57 -0.77
C GLY A 5 -72.74 52.37 -0.44
N ARG A 6 -72.85 53.71 -0.38
CA ARG A 6 -71.72 54.58 0.00
C ARG A 6 -71.40 54.50 1.50
N ALA A 7 -72.39 54.31 2.36
CA ALA A 7 -72.16 54.14 3.80
C ALA A 7 -71.53 52.79 4.14
N ALA A 8 -71.90 51.70 3.45
CA ALA A 8 -71.27 50.39 3.62
C ALA A 8 -69.83 50.36 3.07
N LEU A 9 -69.56 51.03 1.94
CA LEU A 9 -68.20 51.22 1.41
C LEU A 9 -67.35 52.13 2.30
N LEU A 10 -67.92 53.19 2.90
CA LEU A 10 -67.21 54.00 3.89
C LEU A 10 -66.96 53.23 5.21
N ALA A 11 -67.91 52.42 5.68
CA ALA A 11 -67.72 51.61 6.89
C ALA A 11 -66.68 50.50 6.67
N ALA A 12 -66.64 49.88 5.49
CA ALA A 12 -65.58 48.95 5.10
C ALA A 12 -64.23 49.66 4.92
N ALA A 13 -64.20 50.88 4.35
CA ALA A 13 -62.98 51.68 4.24
C ALA A 13 -62.47 52.20 5.60
N VAL A 14 -63.36 52.45 6.58
CA VAL A 14 -63.01 52.86 7.95
C VAL A 14 -62.62 51.66 8.82
N LEU A 15 -63.22 50.48 8.63
CA LEU A 15 -62.78 49.23 9.26
C LEU A 15 -61.46 48.70 8.68
N LEU A 16 -61.21 48.86 7.37
CA LEU A 16 -59.91 48.60 6.75
C LEU A 16 -58.88 49.70 7.08
N GLY A 17 -59.31 50.96 7.18
CA GLY A 17 -58.48 52.10 7.55
C GLY A 17 -58.06 52.10 9.03
N GLY A 18 -58.88 51.53 9.92
CA GLY A 18 -58.58 51.38 11.35
C GLY A 18 -57.70 50.17 11.69
N ALA A 19 -57.53 49.21 10.77
CA ALA A 19 -56.68 48.04 10.96
C ALA A 19 -55.25 48.22 10.42
N ALA A 20 -54.94 49.34 9.77
CA ALA A 20 -53.60 49.63 9.26
C ALA A 20 -52.67 50.01 10.43
N LEU A 21 -51.95 49.03 10.99
CA LEU A 21 -50.89 49.31 11.95
C LEU A 21 -49.69 49.91 11.21
N VAL A 22 -49.13 51.00 11.74
CA VAL A 22 -47.89 51.59 11.23
C VAL A 22 -46.73 50.62 11.53
N ALA A 23 -46.03 50.19 10.48
CA ALA A 23 -44.73 49.54 10.58
C ALA A 23 -43.64 50.58 10.38
N ARG A 24 -42.64 50.58 11.26
CA ARG A 24 -41.46 51.43 11.13
C ARG A 24 -40.33 50.61 10.51
N VAL A 25 -39.88 51.01 9.33
CA VAL A 25 -38.61 50.55 8.76
C VAL A 25 -37.54 51.54 9.24
N PRO A 26 -36.55 51.12 10.04
CA PRO A 26 -35.51 52.01 10.55
C PRO A 26 -34.76 52.71 9.40
N GLU A 27 -34.26 53.93 9.66
CA GLU A 27 -33.38 54.62 8.71
C GLU A 27 -32.15 53.77 8.38
N GLY A 28 -31.77 53.76 7.10
CA GLY A 28 -30.71 52.90 6.59
C GLY A 28 -31.04 51.42 6.52
N SER A 29 -32.30 50.99 6.69
CA SER A 29 -32.73 49.59 6.51
C SER A 29 -33.61 49.41 5.27
N THR A 30 -33.53 48.24 4.63
CA THR A 30 -34.42 47.83 3.55
C THR A 30 -35.57 47.02 4.13
N GLY A 31 -36.81 47.47 3.93
CA GLY A 31 -38.00 46.72 4.32
C GLY A 31 -38.54 45.88 3.16
N VAL A 32 -39.01 44.66 3.43
CA VAL A 32 -39.70 43.81 2.45
C VAL A 32 -41.08 43.46 2.98
N VAL A 33 -42.14 43.74 2.22
CA VAL A 33 -43.52 43.37 2.54
C VAL A 33 -43.96 42.16 1.73
N VAL A 34 -44.58 41.18 2.41
CA VAL A 34 -45.05 39.92 1.83
C VAL A 34 -46.51 39.68 2.24
N TRP A 35 -47.32 39.15 1.33
CA TRP A 35 -48.74 38.87 1.57
C TRP A 35 -48.98 37.46 2.14
N ARG A 36 -49.70 37.36 3.26
CA ARG A 36 -50.16 36.12 3.89
C ARG A 36 -51.28 35.50 3.03
N GLY A 37 -50.90 34.70 2.04
CA GLY A 37 -51.84 34.09 1.07
C GLY A 37 -51.29 33.94 -0.35
N GLY A 38 -50.05 34.37 -0.60
CA GLY A 38 -49.44 34.35 -1.94
C GLY A 38 -49.69 35.65 -2.69
N GLY A 39 -48.61 36.30 -3.13
CA GLY A 39 -48.60 37.57 -3.83
C GLY A 39 -47.17 38.07 -4.04
N THR A 40 -46.97 39.04 -4.94
CA THR A 40 -45.63 39.57 -5.24
C THR A 40 -45.09 40.39 -4.07
N PRO A 41 -43.88 40.09 -3.55
CA PRO A 41 -43.22 40.89 -2.53
C PRO A 41 -42.92 42.31 -3.02
N GLY A 42 -42.88 43.28 -2.10
CA GLY A 42 -42.55 44.67 -2.40
C GLY A 42 -41.48 45.24 -1.47
N LEU A 43 -40.69 46.19 -1.96
CA LEU A 43 -39.75 46.95 -1.13
C LEU A 43 -40.47 48.08 -0.40
N LEU A 44 -40.00 48.37 0.80
CA LEU A 44 -40.45 49.48 1.63
C LEU A 44 -39.27 50.40 1.89
N ALA A 45 -39.44 51.68 1.59
CA ALA A 45 -38.49 52.73 1.95
C ALA A 45 -38.39 52.87 3.48
N SER A 46 -37.24 53.35 3.95
CA SER A 46 -37.06 53.71 5.36
C SER A 46 -38.08 54.76 5.79
N GLY A 47 -38.70 54.58 6.96
CA GLY A 47 -39.73 55.46 7.48
C GLY A 47 -40.95 54.71 8.02
N MET A 48 -42.04 55.44 8.22
CA MET A 48 -43.33 54.88 8.62
C MET A 48 -44.10 54.43 7.38
N THR A 49 -44.51 53.16 7.37
CA THR A 49 -45.37 52.61 6.31
C THR A 49 -46.60 51.97 6.90
N PHE A 50 -47.72 52.02 6.17
CA PHE A 50 -48.95 51.38 6.57
C PHE A 50 -48.91 49.90 6.16
N ARG A 51 -49.18 49.00 7.12
CA ARG A 51 -49.33 47.56 6.83
C ARG A 51 -50.68 47.04 7.28
N LEU A 52 -51.18 46.03 6.57
CA LEU A 52 -52.36 45.26 6.96
C LEU A 52 -51.90 44.05 7.79
N PRO A 53 -51.94 44.09 9.13
CA PRO A 53 -51.25 43.12 10.00
C PRO A 53 -51.71 41.67 9.85
N PHE A 54 -52.95 41.46 9.43
CA PHE A 54 -53.54 40.14 9.19
C PHE A 54 -53.26 39.59 7.79
N LEU A 55 -52.88 40.46 6.84
CA LEU A 55 -52.65 40.12 5.44
C LEU A 55 -51.20 40.30 4.99
N GLN A 56 -50.37 41.02 5.75
CA GLN A 56 -49.01 41.41 5.37
C GLN A 56 -48.02 41.16 6.50
N ARG A 57 -46.85 40.64 6.12
CA ARG A 57 -45.66 40.50 6.97
C ARG A 57 -44.57 41.43 6.44
N VAL A 58 -43.95 42.20 7.33
CA VAL A 58 -42.83 43.09 6.98
C VAL A 58 -41.57 42.52 7.60
N PHE A 59 -40.54 42.35 6.77
CA PHE A 59 -39.19 42.00 7.17
C PHE A 59 -38.29 43.23 7.04
N THR A 60 -37.34 43.41 7.96
CA THR A 60 -36.42 44.54 7.94
C THR A 60 -34.97 44.04 7.95
N TYR A 61 -34.17 44.61 7.04
CA TYR A 61 -32.77 44.27 6.83
C TYR A 61 -31.91 45.52 6.97
N PRO A 62 -31.23 45.72 8.12
CA PRO A 62 -30.34 46.85 8.34
C PRO A 62 -29.26 46.91 7.26
N GLY A 63 -29.21 48.04 6.54
CA GLY A 63 -28.33 48.24 5.40
C GLY A 63 -28.38 47.12 4.38
N GLY A 64 -29.55 46.53 4.08
CA GLY A 64 -29.70 45.41 3.14
C GLY A 64 -28.99 44.10 3.52
N ARG A 65 -28.34 44.05 4.70
CA ARG A 65 -27.51 42.93 5.12
C ARG A 65 -28.32 41.85 5.83
N ILE A 66 -28.00 40.61 5.52
CA ILE A 66 -28.55 39.40 6.12
C ILE A 66 -27.42 38.71 6.87
N GLU A 67 -27.67 38.36 8.13
CA GLU A 67 -26.71 37.60 8.94
C GLU A 67 -27.42 36.45 9.64
N VAL A 68 -26.76 35.29 9.68
CA VAL A 68 -27.21 34.09 10.37
C VAL A 68 -26.05 33.39 11.05
N ALA A 69 -26.35 32.71 12.15
CA ALA A 69 -25.49 31.73 12.78
C ALA A 69 -26.28 30.43 12.97
N GLY A 70 -25.62 29.30 12.81
CA GLY A 70 -26.23 27.98 12.89
C GLY A 70 -25.19 26.87 13.05
N THR A 71 -25.67 25.63 12.98
CA THR A 71 -24.82 24.44 13.00
C THR A 71 -25.27 23.53 11.87
N ALA A 72 -24.40 23.31 10.88
CA ALA A 72 -24.67 22.42 9.76
C ALA A 72 -24.36 20.98 10.18
N GLN A 73 -25.33 20.07 9.99
CA GLN A 73 -25.07 18.63 10.12
C GLN A 73 -24.44 18.15 8.82
N VAL A 74 -23.19 17.73 8.89
CA VAL A 74 -22.42 17.30 7.71
C VAL A 74 -21.99 15.85 7.85
N SER A 75 -21.66 15.23 6.73
CA SER A 75 -20.97 13.95 6.69
C SER A 75 -19.66 14.10 5.94
N SER A 76 -18.58 13.54 6.49
CA SER A 76 -17.31 13.48 5.79
C SER A 76 -17.37 12.55 4.57
N LYS A 77 -16.31 12.53 3.77
CA LYS A 77 -16.12 11.58 2.67
C LYS A 77 -16.23 10.12 3.11
N GLU A 78 -15.87 9.79 4.36
CA GLU A 78 -16.03 8.45 4.94
C GLU A 78 -17.42 8.18 5.54
N GLY A 79 -18.32 9.17 5.54
CA GLY A 79 -19.67 9.06 6.10
C GLY A 79 -19.77 9.37 7.59
N THR A 80 -18.72 9.92 8.21
CA THR A 80 -18.75 10.30 9.62
C THR A 80 -19.57 11.57 9.80
N GLY A 81 -20.63 11.49 10.60
CA GLY A 81 -21.46 12.64 10.96
C GLY A 81 -20.72 13.62 11.88
N LEU A 82 -20.69 14.90 11.51
CA LEU A 82 -20.11 15.98 12.31
C LEU A 82 -21.07 17.18 12.32
N ALA A 83 -21.07 17.94 13.41
CA ALA A 83 -21.86 19.16 13.52
C ALA A 83 -20.92 20.36 13.41
N LEU A 84 -21.03 21.15 12.34
CA LEU A 84 -20.16 22.31 12.06
C LEU A 84 -20.88 23.62 12.39
N PRO A 85 -20.47 24.34 13.45
CA PRO A 85 -20.95 25.69 13.70
C PRO A 85 -20.57 26.61 12.52
N PHE A 86 -21.43 27.53 12.15
CA PHE A 86 -21.12 28.53 11.12
C PHE A 86 -21.74 29.89 11.40
N LYS A 87 -21.13 30.93 10.82
CA LYS A 87 -21.70 32.27 10.68
C LYS A 87 -21.67 32.64 9.21
N ALA A 88 -22.80 33.09 8.67
CA ALA A 88 -22.90 33.55 7.29
C ALA A 88 -23.51 34.95 7.25
N ALA A 89 -22.97 35.79 6.38
CA ALA A 89 -23.48 37.13 6.11
C ALA A 89 -23.54 37.36 4.59
N ALA A 90 -24.59 38.00 4.12
CA ALA A 90 -24.76 38.37 2.72
C ALA A 90 -25.35 39.78 2.59
N HIS A 91 -25.00 40.48 1.51
CA HIS A 91 -25.61 41.76 1.13
C HIS A 91 -26.23 41.64 -0.28
N PRO A 92 -27.38 40.96 -0.40
CA PRO A 92 -28.03 40.78 -1.70
C PRO A 92 -28.63 42.09 -2.21
N GLY A 93 -28.54 42.30 -3.52
CA GLY A 93 -29.24 43.40 -4.18
C GLY A 93 -30.76 43.28 -4.02
N ASP A 94 -31.46 44.42 -4.12
CA ASP A 94 -32.90 44.54 -3.89
C ASP A 94 -33.77 43.52 -4.65
N GLN A 95 -33.44 43.21 -5.91
CA GLN A 95 -34.16 42.22 -6.70
C GLN A 95 -34.02 40.80 -6.16
N VAL A 96 -32.81 40.43 -5.73
CA VAL A 96 -32.52 39.13 -5.11
C VAL A 96 -33.24 39.04 -3.77
N LEU A 97 -33.18 40.12 -2.97
CA LEU A 97 -33.86 40.19 -1.68
C LEU A 97 -35.39 40.02 -1.82
N LEU A 98 -36.00 40.56 -2.89
CA LEU A 98 -37.40 40.34 -3.21
C LEU A 98 -37.69 38.92 -3.69
N ALA A 99 -36.84 38.34 -4.54
CA ALA A 99 -37.00 36.99 -5.06
C ALA A 99 -37.02 35.94 -3.93
N LEU A 100 -36.19 36.13 -2.90
CA LEU A 100 -36.14 35.28 -1.70
C LEU A 100 -37.46 35.25 -0.89
N HIS A 101 -38.40 36.15 -1.18
CA HIS A 101 -39.70 36.24 -0.51
C HIS A 101 -40.90 35.85 -1.40
N GLN A 102 -40.68 35.40 -2.63
CA GLN A 102 -41.77 35.02 -3.54
C GLN A 102 -42.49 33.73 -3.12
N PRO A 103 -43.75 33.51 -3.57
CA PRO A 103 -44.52 32.30 -3.25
C PRO A 103 -43.81 31.04 -3.76
N GLY A 104 -43.39 30.15 -2.85
CA GLY A 104 -42.50 29.01 -3.12
C GLY A 104 -41.11 29.13 -2.46
N GLY A 105 -40.73 30.32 -1.99
CA GLY A 105 -39.59 30.54 -1.10
C GLY A 105 -39.91 30.20 0.36
N THR A 106 -38.89 30.24 1.24
CA THR A 106 -39.08 29.94 2.67
C THR A 106 -40.02 30.97 3.31
N ALA A 107 -41.15 30.53 3.87
CA ALA A 107 -42.11 31.40 4.57
C ALA A 107 -41.51 32.17 5.78
N ALA A 108 -40.24 31.91 6.08
CA ALA A 108 -39.42 32.48 7.15
C ALA A 108 -38.54 33.67 6.70
N GLY A 109 -38.47 33.98 5.40
CA GLY A 109 -37.79 35.18 4.86
C GLY A 109 -36.30 35.00 4.57
N ALA A 110 -35.65 36.05 4.06
CA ALA A 110 -34.29 35.94 3.48
C ALA A 110 -33.19 35.48 4.45
N ARG A 111 -33.35 35.65 5.77
CA ARG A 111 -32.44 35.06 6.78
C ARG A 111 -32.50 33.54 6.76
N GLU A 112 -33.70 32.96 6.71
CA GLU A 112 -33.83 31.51 6.69
C GLU A 112 -33.36 30.93 5.35
N ALA A 113 -33.63 31.62 4.24
CA ALA A 113 -33.08 31.23 2.95
C ALA A 113 -31.54 31.19 2.97
N LEU A 114 -30.88 32.19 3.57
CA LEU A 114 -29.42 32.18 3.75
C LEU A 114 -28.95 31.04 4.65
N ARG A 115 -29.66 30.75 5.75
CA ARG A 115 -29.34 29.63 6.65
C ARG A 115 -29.40 28.30 5.91
N SER A 116 -30.52 27.97 5.26
CA SER A 116 -30.69 26.69 4.57
C SER A 116 -29.70 26.52 3.42
N ALA A 117 -29.47 27.57 2.64
CA ALA A 117 -28.47 27.52 1.56
C ALA A 117 -27.04 27.36 2.11
N ALA A 118 -26.72 28.01 3.23
CA ALA A 118 -25.42 27.84 3.88
C ALA A 118 -25.25 26.40 4.38
N GLU A 119 -26.25 25.83 5.06
CA GLU A 119 -26.21 24.43 5.52
C GLU A 119 -26.04 23.45 4.36
N GLU A 120 -26.73 23.66 3.24
CA GLU A 120 -26.62 22.83 2.03
C GLU A 120 -25.22 22.92 1.40
N GLU A 121 -24.70 24.14 1.19
CA GLU A 121 -23.40 24.36 0.55
C GLU A 121 -22.23 23.92 1.46
N ILE A 122 -22.35 24.13 2.78
CA ILE A 122 -21.41 23.55 3.76
C ILE A 122 -21.46 22.03 3.72
N GLY A 123 -22.65 21.42 3.62
CA GLY A 123 -22.80 19.98 3.51
C GLY A 123 -22.11 19.40 2.26
N LYS A 124 -22.28 20.07 1.10
CA LYS A 124 -21.60 19.67 -0.15
C LYS A 124 -20.08 19.81 -0.05
N SER A 125 -19.57 20.90 0.51
CA SER A 125 -18.14 21.12 0.63
C SER A 125 -17.50 20.17 1.64
N ALA A 126 -18.16 19.94 2.78
CA ALA A 126 -17.72 18.98 3.79
C ALA A 126 -17.70 17.53 3.26
N ALA A 127 -18.66 17.12 2.43
CA ALA A 127 -18.69 15.77 1.85
C ALA A 127 -17.47 15.42 0.98
N SER A 128 -16.71 16.41 0.52
CA SER A 128 -15.46 16.21 -0.22
C SER A 128 -14.23 16.03 0.68
N LEU A 129 -14.31 16.43 1.95
CA LEU A 129 -13.22 16.40 2.91
C LEU A 129 -13.16 15.07 3.68
N GLY A 130 -11.94 14.66 4.03
CA GLY A 130 -11.74 13.54 4.94
C GLY A 130 -12.26 13.84 6.35
N THR A 131 -12.61 12.80 7.09
CA THR A 131 -13.04 12.89 8.50
C THR A 131 -12.00 13.62 9.33
N TYR A 132 -10.71 13.34 9.11
CA TYR A 132 -9.62 14.02 9.81
C TYR A 132 -9.59 15.52 9.54
N ASP A 133 -9.64 15.92 8.27
CA ASP A 133 -9.57 17.33 7.86
C ASP A 133 -10.70 18.12 8.54
N LEU A 134 -11.93 17.65 8.35
CA LEU A 134 -13.11 18.23 8.99
C LEU A 134 -12.97 18.30 10.51
N ALA A 135 -12.56 17.20 11.14
CA ALA A 135 -12.60 17.07 12.58
C ALA A 135 -11.48 17.85 13.30
N SER A 136 -10.31 17.98 12.66
CA SER A 136 -9.18 18.80 13.14
C SER A 136 -9.32 20.29 12.82
N GLY A 137 -10.21 20.64 11.90
CA GLY A 137 -10.35 21.98 11.36
C GLY A 137 -9.45 22.26 10.15
N LEU A 138 -8.61 21.31 9.74
CA LEU A 138 -7.85 21.36 8.50
C LEU A 138 -8.82 21.37 7.30
N GLY A 139 -8.65 22.29 6.36
CA GLY A 139 -9.55 22.42 5.20
C GLY A 139 -10.90 23.10 5.47
N LEU A 140 -11.22 23.52 6.71
CA LEU A 140 -12.45 24.30 6.96
C LEU A 140 -12.44 25.65 6.24
N GLN A 141 -11.27 26.26 6.02
CA GLN A 141 -11.17 27.49 5.22
C GLN A 141 -11.51 27.25 3.75
N GLU A 142 -11.08 26.13 3.18
CA GLU A 142 -11.39 25.75 1.79
C GLU A 142 -12.85 25.36 1.65
N ALA A 143 -13.39 24.60 2.60
CA ALA A 143 -14.82 24.29 2.66
C ALA A 143 -15.68 25.56 2.79
N ALA A 144 -15.22 26.55 3.57
CA ALA A 144 -15.85 27.85 3.66
C ALA A 144 -15.78 28.61 2.33
N ALA A 145 -14.63 28.60 1.65
CA ALA A 145 -14.48 29.23 0.34
C ALA A 145 -15.37 28.58 -0.73
N ALA A 146 -15.44 27.25 -0.76
CA ALA A 146 -16.32 26.51 -1.67
C ALA A 146 -17.80 26.79 -1.38
N ALA A 147 -18.19 26.76 -0.10
CA ALA A 147 -19.55 27.08 0.31
C ALA A 147 -19.92 28.54 -0.04
N ARG A 148 -18.98 29.47 0.14
CA ARG A 148 -19.13 30.87 -0.28
C ARG A 148 -19.40 30.98 -1.77
N ALA A 149 -18.61 30.31 -2.61
CA ALA A 149 -18.81 30.34 -4.07
C ALA A 149 -20.17 29.78 -4.50
N GLY A 150 -20.70 28.79 -3.77
CA GLY A 150 -22.08 28.30 -3.95
C GLY A 150 -23.12 29.36 -3.58
N LEU A 151 -22.96 30.00 -2.42
CA LEU A 151 -23.85 31.05 -1.92
C LEU A 151 -23.85 32.30 -2.82
N GLU A 152 -22.71 32.69 -3.38
CA GLU A 152 -22.58 33.88 -4.23
C GLU A 152 -23.48 33.80 -5.48
N LYS A 153 -23.77 32.58 -5.98
CA LYS A 153 -24.70 32.36 -7.10
C LYS A 153 -26.14 32.77 -6.76
N THR A 154 -26.50 32.71 -5.49
CA THR A 154 -27.87 32.97 -5.01
C THR A 154 -28.01 34.34 -4.36
N PHE A 155 -26.99 34.80 -3.63
CA PHE A 155 -27.05 36.01 -2.81
C PHE A 155 -26.18 37.17 -3.33
N GLY A 156 -25.45 36.99 -4.45
CA GLY A 156 -24.54 37.99 -5.02
C GLY A 156 -23.11 37.90 -4.46
N SER A 157 -22.20 38.74 -4.95
CA SER A 157 -20.76 38.64 -4.66
C SER A 157 -20.32 39.05 -3.25
N GLU A 158 -21.20 39.67 -2.46
CA GLU A 158 -20.91 40.12 -1.10
C GLU A 158 -21.35 39.10 -0.04
N VAL A 159 -20.81 37.88 -0.13
CA VAL A 159 -21.05 36.81 0.86
C VAL A 159 -19.81 36.58 1.71
N LYS A 160 -20.02 36.37 3.01
CA LYS A 160 -19.02 35.90 3.97
C LYS A 160 -19.56 34.68 4.69
N ILE A 161 -18.70 33.67 4.88
CA ILE A 161 -19.03 32.49 5.66
C ILE A 161 -17.80 32.06 6.44
N ASP A 162 -17.99 31.84 7.74
CA ASP A 162 -16.97 31.39 8.68
C ASP A 162 -17.45 30.07 9.31
N LEU A 163 -16.59 29.04 9.30
CA LEU A 163 -16.85 27.75 9.94
C LEU A 163 -16.11 27.67 11.28
N GLY A 164 -16.81 27.21 12.31
CA GLY A 164 -16.25 26.92 13.63
C GLY A 164 -15.77 25.47 13.75
N LYS A 165 -15.08 25.17 14.85
CA LYS A 165 -14.64 23.80 15.16
C LYS A 165 -15.84 22.86 15.29
N PRO A 166 -15.78 21.63 14.76
CA PRO A 166 -16.88 20.68 14.84
C PRO A 166 -17.20 20.27 16.28
N ASP A 167 -18.49 20.14 16.57
CA ASP A 167 -18.97 19.44 17.76
C ASP A 167 -18.85 17.93 17.56
N LEU A 168 -18.11 17.27 18.45
CA LEU A 168 -17.98 15.81 18.39
C LEU A 168 -19.33 15.12 18.69
N PRO A 169 -19.67 14.04 17.95
CA PRO A 169 -20.86 13.25 18.19
C PRO A 169 -20.96 12.75 19.65
N PRO A 170 -22.18 12.65 20.24
CA PRO A 170 -22.34 12.24 21.64
C PRO A 170 -21.80 10.84 21.96
N ASP A 171 -21.94 9.90 21.03
CA ASP A 171 -21.38 8.55 21.07
C ASP A 171 -19.85 8.55 21.05
N LEU A 172 -19.25 9.42 20.22
CA LEU A 172 -17.80 9.63 20.22
C LEU A 172 -17.33 10.22 21.57
N LYS A 173 -18.01 11.25 22.07
CA LYS A 173 -17.73 11.83 23.40
C LYS A 173 -17.85 10.80 24.52
N ALA A 174 -18.85 9.92 24.47
CA ALA A 174 -19.05 8.86 25.45
C ALA A 174 -17.96 7.77 25.38
N ALA A 175 -17.56 7.36 24.17
CA ALA A 175 -16.47 6.41 23.97
C ALA A 175 -15.13 6.95 24.51
N PHE A 176 -14.97 8.28 24.48
CA PHE A 176 -13.78 9.01 24.93
C PHE A 176 -13.87 9.65 26.32
N ASP A 177 -14.77 9.17 27.18
CA ASP A 177 -14.76 9.58 28.59
C ASP A 177 -13.45 9.17 29.27
N LEU A 178 -12.60 10.15 29.59
CA LEU A 178 -11.27 9.94 30.15
C LEU A 178 -11.31 9.22 31.51
N ARG A 179 -12.39 9.37 32.29
CA ARG A 179 -12.54 8.67 33.57
C ARG A 179 -12.72 7.17 33.35
N THR A 180 -13.63 6.79 32.46
CA THR A 180 -13.89 5.40 32.06
C THR A 180 -12.64 4.77 31.43
N ILE A 181 -11.99 5.50 30.52
CA ILE A 181 -10.73 5.07 29.90
C ILE A 181 -9.64 4.83 30.96
N ASN A 182 -9.49 5.73 31.93
CA ASN A 182 -8.51 5.59 33.00
C ASN A 182 -8.81 4.41 33.92
N ALA A 183 -10.07 4.15 34.26
CA ALA A 183 -10.47 2.96 35.02
C ALA A 183 -10.08 1.67 34.29
N ARG A 184 -10.44 1.55 32.99
CA ARG A 184 -10.08 0.37 32.18
C ARG A 184 -8.58 0.14 32.10
N ARG A 185 -7.77 1.19 31.97
CA ARG A 185 -6.30 1.08 31.95
C ARG A 185 -5.69 0.61 33.25
N GLN A 186 -6.29 1.04 34.37
CA GLN A 186 -5.88 0.57 35.70
C GLN A 186 -6.24 -0.91 35.85
N GLU A 187 -7.43 -1.32 35.36
CA GLU A 187 -7.86 -2.72 35.34
C GLU A 187 -6.97 -3.60 34.46
N THR A 188 -6.63 -3.18 33.23
CA THR A 188 -5.76 -4.00 32.38
C THR A 188 -4.35 -4.09 32.94
N GLY A 189 -3.80 -2.99 33.49
CA GLY A 189 -2.44 -2.94 34.03
C GLY A 189 -1.31 -3.23 33.02
N VAL A 190 -1.64 -3.53 31.76
CA VAL A 190 -0.68 -3.95 30.73
C VAL A 190 0.26 -2.82 30.37
N ARG A 191 1.55 -3.19 30.25
CA ARG A 191 2.59 -2.44 29.55
C ARG A 191 3.01 -3.20 28.31
N VAL A 192 3.32 -2.48 27.25
CA VAL A 192 3.71 -3.04 25.95
C VAL A 192 5.11 -2.57 25.59
N LEU A 193 5.97 -3.51 25.21
CA LEU A 193 7.25 -3.24 24.55
C LEU A 193 7.12 -3.67 23.09
N LEU A 194 7.11 -2.71 22.17
CA LEU A 194 7.01 -2.94 20.74
C LEU A 194 8.40 -2.83 20.10
N ILE A 195 8.86 -3.88 19.44
CA ILE A 195 10.16 -3.92 18.76
C ILE A 195 9.92 -4.20 17.29
N GLY A 196 10.22 -3.21 16.46
CA GLY A 196 10.21 -3.34 15.00
C GLY A 196 11.58 -3.75 14.48
N LEU A 197 11.63 -4.84 13.71
CA LEU A 197 12.82 -5.35 13.05
C LEU A 197 12.59 -5.27 11.54
N ASP A 198 13.13 -4.26 10.84
CA ASP A 198 12.86 -4.11 9.40
C ASP A 198 13.41 -5.30 8.60
N SER A 199 12.58 -5.88 7.73
CA SER A 199 12.90 -7.01 6.85
C SER A 199 13.44 -8.29 7.52
N ALA A 200 12.97 -8.59 8.74
CA ALA A 200 13.27 -9.84 9.42
C ALA A 200 12.44 -11.00 8.84
N ASP A 201 13.11 -12.13 8.58
CA ASP A 201 12.55 -13.24 7.82
C ASP A 201 12.65 -14.60 8.55
N TRP A 202 11.61 -15.42 8.45
CA TRP A 202 11.58 -16.76 9.04
C TRP A 202 12.61 -17.72 8.40
N ASP A 203 12.95 -17.56 7.12
CA ASP A 203 13.94 -18.39 6.42
C ASP A 203 15.36 -18.18 6.95
N VAL A 204 15.62 -17.07 7.65
CA VAL A 204 16.87 -16.81 8.38
C VAL A 204 16.72 -17.19 9.85
N LEU A 205 15.61 -16.82 10.48
CA LEU A 205 15.38 -17.04 11.91
C LEU A 205 15.20 -18.51 12.28
N ASP A 206 14.41 -19.29 11.55
CA ASP A 206 14.13 -20.68 11.92
C ASP A 206 15.40 -21.55 11.93
N PRO A 207 16.31 -21.46 10.94
CA PRO A 207 17.61 -22.11 11.04
C PRO A 207 18.46 -21.63 12.22
N LEU A 208 18.43 -20.34 12.58
CA LEU A 208 19.16 -19.81 13.74
C LEU A 208 18.57 -20.31 15.06
N ILE A 209 17.24 -20.38 15.17
CA ILE A 209 16.51 -20.93 16.31
C ILE A 209 16.88 -22.41 16.49
N ALA A 210 16.85 -23.19 15.41
CA ALA A 210 17.19 -24.61 15.43
C ALA A 210 18.64 -24.87 15.89
N ARG A 211 19.56 -23.94 15.63
CA ARG A 211 20.97 -24.01 16.10
C ARG A 211 21.20 -23.39 17.48
N GLY A 212 20.17 -22.82 18.11
CA GLY A 212 20.29 -22.16 19.41
C GLY A 212 21.05 -20.83 19.37
N GLU A 213 21.12 -20.18 18.21
CA GLU A 213 21.93 -18.98 17.99
C GLU A 213 21.19 -17.66 18.28
N VAL A 214 19.86 -17.70 18.40
CA VAL A 214 18.99 -16.55 18.71
C VAL A 214 18.05 -16.87 19.89
N PRO A 215 18.60 -17.06 21.11
CA PRO A 215 17.86 -17.62 22.23
C PRO A 215 16.70 -16.74 22.74
N ASN A 216 16.74 -15.41 22.56
CA ASN A 216 15.70 -14.53 23.07
C ASN A 216 14.43 -14.59 22.21
N LEU A 217 14.58 -14.53 20.88
CA LEU A 217 13.53 -14.72 19.90
C LEU A 217 12.99 -16.15 19.93
N ALA A 218 13.85 -17.16 20.08
CA ALA A 218 13.43 -18.55 20.26
C ALA A 218 12.53 -18.73 21.49
N ARG A 219 12.91 -18.13 22.63
CA ARG A 219 12.11 -18.14 23.86
C ARG A 219 10.76 -17.44 23.66
N LEU A 220 10.73 -16.29 23.00
CA LEU A 220 9.47 -15.57 22.71
C LEU A 220 8.56 -16.36 21.77
N LYS A 221 9.10 -16.95 20.69
CA LYS A 221 8.35 -17.80 19.76
C LYS A 221 7.77 -19.05 20.44
N SER A 222 8.55 -19.71 21.32
CA SER A 222 8.13 -20.97 21.96
C SER A 222 7.17 -20.79 23.14
N SER A 223 7.15 -19.61 23.78
CA SER A 223 6.29 -19.31 24.93
C SER A 223 5.13 -18.35 24.61
N GLY A 224 5.15 -17.70 23.45
CA GLY A 224 4.17 -16.71 23.02
C GLY A 224 3.43 -17.10 21.75
N ALA A 225 2.61 -16.19 21.25
CA ALA A 225 1.90 -16.34 20.00
C ALA A 225 2.77 -15.85 18.85
N TRP A 226 2.78 -16.53 17.71
CA TRP A 226 3.57 -16.10 16.56
C TRP A 226 2.83 -16.35 15.24
N ALA A 227 3.18 -15.57 14.22
CA ALA A 227 2.58 -15.69 12.89
C ALA A 227 3.53 -15.20 11.80
N ARG A 228 3.21 -15.56 10.55
CA ARG A 228 3.65 -14.79 9.38
C ARG A 228 2.83 -13.50 9.31
N LEU A 229 3.51 -12.36 9.17
CA LEU A 229 2.88 -11.06 8.99
C LEU A 229 2.88 -10.73 7.50
N ARG A 230 1.71 -10.60 6.90
CA ARG A 230 1.57 -10.19 5.49
C ARG A 230 1.66 -8.67 5.36
N SER A 231 2.57 -8.23 4.51
CA SER A 231 2.79 -6.84 4.17
C SER A 231 1.79 -6.28 3.14
N ASN A 232 1.93 -4.99 2.85
CA ASN A 232 1.23 -4.30 1.78
C ASN A 232 2.16 -4.12 0.56
N VAL A 233 1.57 -3.89 -0.60
CA VAL A 233 2.33 -3.57 -1.82
C VAL A 233 2.02 -2.13 -2.22
N PRO A 234 3.04 -1.26 -2.42
CA PRO A 234 4.47 -1.54 -2.34
C PRO A 234 5.02 -1.82 -0.94
N THR A 235 6.07 -2.65 -0.87
CA THR A 235 6.86 -2.92 0.33
C THR A 235 7.91 -1.82 0.57
N LEU A 236 7.46 -0.61 0.91
CA LEU A 236 8.34 0.53 1.22
C LEU A 236 8.16 0.91 2.70
N SER A 237 9.24 0.86 3.48
CA SER A 237 9.21 1.01 4.94
C SER A 237 8.42 2.23 5.44
N PRO A 238 8.52 3.45 4.86
CA PRO A 238 7.72 4.59 5.33
C PRO A 238 6.21 4.36 5.25
N ILE A 239 5.75 3.64 4.22
CA ILE A 239 4.33 3.30 4.02
C ILE A 239 3.91 2.27 5.07
N LEU A 240 4.71 1.21 5.22
CA LEU A 240 4.37 0.07 6.05
C LEU A 240 4.40 0.42 7.54
N TRP A 241 5.45 1.10 8.02
CA TRP A 241 5.57 1.50 9.42
C TRP A 241 4.62 2.64 9.80
N THR A 242 4.20 3.49 8.86
CA THR A 242 3.10 4.44 9.09
C THR A 242 1.76 3.71 9.19
N THR A 243 1.53 2.66 8.38
CA THR A 243 0.36 1.79 8.52
C THR A 243 0.32 1.15 9.91
N VAL A 244 1.45 0.64 10.40
CA VAL A 244 1.54 0.07 11.77
C VAL A 244 1.24 1.12 12.85
N ALA A 245 1.81 2.32 12.72
CA ALA A 245 1.62 3.39 13.70
C ALA A 245 0.21 3.98 13.73
N THR A 246 -0.52 3.93 12.62
CA THR A 246 -1.85 4.55 12.50
C THR A 246 -2.98 3.52 12.52
N GLY A 247 -2.70 2.27 12.18
CA GLY A 247 -3.71 1.25 11.86
C GLY A 247 -4.47 1.55 10.57
N LYS A 248 -4.04 2.54 9.76
CA LYS A 248 -4.75 3.05 8.58
C LYS A 248 -4.06 2.63 7.30
N ALA A 249 -4.81 2.61 6.19
CA ALA A 249 -4.25 2.38 4.87
C ALA A 249 -3.54 3.62 4.32
N PRO A 250 -2.62 3.47 3.34
CA PRO A 250 -1.87 4.59 2.79
C PRO A 250 -2.73 5.71 2.19
N ASP A 251 -3.86 5.34 1.57
CA ASP A 251 -4.86 6.29 1.07
C ASP A 251 -5.50 7.15 2.18
N LYS A 252 -5.44 6.70 3.43
CA LYS A 252 -5.96 7.41 4.60
C LYS A 252 -4.88 8.19 5.33
N HIS A 253 -3.74 7.56 5.64
CA HIS A 253 -2.67 8.25 6.38
C HIS A 253 -1.80 9.18 5.53
N GLY A 254 -1.88 9.13 4.19
CA GLY A 254 -1.24 10.09 3.29
C GLY A 254 0.23 9.79 2.92
N VAL A 255 0.94 9.01 3.73
CA VAL A 255 2.30 8.53 3.44
C VAL A 255 2.31 7.40 2.39
N ASN A 256 2.70 7.71 1.14
CA ASN A 256 2.62 6.77 0.01
C ASN A 256 3.95 6.54 -0.74
N ASP A 257 5.03 7.15 -0.26
CA ASP A 257 6.35 7.10 -0.91
C ASP A 257 7.45 7.57 0.08
N PHE A 258 8.73 7.36 -0.29
CA PHE A 258 9.89 7.96 0.40
C PHE A 258 10.02 9.46 0.15
N LEU A 259 9.50 9.94 -0.99
CA LEU A 259 9.59 11.34 -1.41
C LEU A 259 8.21 11.91 -1.76
N VAL A 260 8.00 13.17 -1.39
CA VAL A 260 6.81 13.97 -1.71
C VAL A 260 7.28 15.28 -2.34
N ALA A 261 6.56 15.86 -3.31
CA ALA A 261 6.94 17.19 -3.76
C ALA A 261 6.42 18.22 -2.75
N ASP A 262 7.29 19.11 -2.30
CA ASP A 262 6.94 20.22 -1.43
C ASP A 262 5.85 21.08 -2.10
N PRO A 263 4.77 21.42 -1.40
CA PRO A 263 3.63 22.08 -2.01
C PRO A 263 3.90 23.51 -2.47
N ARG A 264 4.89 24.19 -1.86
CA ARG A 264 5.22 25.58 -2.14
C ARG A 264 6.24 25.71 -3.25
N THR A 265 7.17 24.76 -3.32
CA THR A 265 8.32 24.82 -4.22
C THR A 265 8.26 23.82 -5.36
N GLY A 266 7.40 22.80 -5.27
CA GLY A 266 7.36 21.66 -6.19
C GLY A 266 8.60 20.76 -6.12
N ARG A 267 9.54 21.03 -5.21
CA ARG A 267 10.79 20.27 -5.05
C ARG A 267 10.48 18.96 -4.34
N LYS A 268 11.02 17.83 -4.82
CA LYS A 268 10.93 16.57 -4.06
C LYS A 268 11.65 16.72 -2.71
N VAL A 269 11.01 16.34 -1.62
CA VAL A 269 11.53 16.33 -0.25
C VAL A 269 11.22 14.98 0.42
N PRO A 270 12.02 14.56 1.41
CA PRO A 270 11.76 13.33 2.14
C PRO A 270 10.42 13.36 2.86
N ILE A 271 9.73 12.22 2.86
CA ILE A 271 8.52 12.06 3.67
C ILE A 271 8.85 12.28 5.15
N ASN A 272 7.92 12.91 5.84
CA ASN A 272 8.10 13.36 7.21
C ASN A 272 6.72 13.42 7.91
N SER A 273 6.68 13.73 9.21
CA SER A 273 5.47 13.69 10.03
C SER A 273 4.39 14.67 9.57
N THR A 274 4.74 15.79 8.94
CA THR A 274 3.78 16.81 8.50
C THR A 274 2.92 16.36 7.32
N PHE A 275 3.31 15.28 6.64
CA PHE A 275 2.54 14.69 5.53
C PHE A 275 1.53 13.64 6.00
N ARG A 276 1.58 13.22 7.26
CA ARG A 276 0.66 12.24 7.82
C ARG A 276 -0.70 12.91 8.08
N ARG A 277 -1.78 12.31 7.57
CA ARG A 277 -3.15 12.85 7.60
C ARG A 277 -4.07 12.19 8.64
N THR A 278 -3.51 11.41 9.55
CA THR A 278 -4.26 10.69 10.58
C THR A 278 -3.43 10.61 11.85
N LYS A 279 -4.11 10.46 12.99
CA LYS A 279 -3.41 10.24 14.26
C LYS A 279 -2.65 8.92 14.25
N ALA A 280 -1.42 8.97 14.76
CA ALA A 280 -0.65 7.78 15.10
C ALA A 280 -0.90 7.40 16.57
N LEU A 281 -0.44 6.21 16.96
CA LEU A 281 -0.54 5.70 18.33
C LEU A 281 -0.05 6.71 19.38
N TRP A 282 1.05 7.42 19.13
CA TRP A 282 1.54 8.43 20.08
C TRP A 282 0.61 9.63 20.25
N ASN A 283 -0.09 10.05 19.19
CA ASN A 283 -1.12 11.09 19.30
C ASN A 283 -2.31 10.57 20.11
N ILE A 284 -2.82 9.39 19.75
CA ILE A 284 -3.96 8.73 20.39
C ILE A 284 -3.73 8.52 21.90
N LEU A 285 -2.55 8.01 22.25
CA LEU A 285 -2.17 7.76 23.64
C LEU A 285 -2.05 9.08 24.42
N SER A 286 -1.48 10.12 23.81
CA SER A 286 -1.34 11.44 24.42
C SER A 286 -2.70 12.09 24.73
N ASP A 287 -3.61 12.10 23.77
CA ASP A 287 -4.98 12.63 23.93
C ASP A 287 -5.72 11.92 25.04
N ALA A 288 -5.48 10.62 25.12
CA ALA A 288 -6.12 9.81 26.10
C ALA A 288 -5.39 9.85 27.46
N GLY A 289 -4.25 10.54 27.59
CA GLY A 289 -3.52 10.72 28.86
C GLY A 289 -2.55 9.59 29.24
N VAL A 290 -2.18 8.73 28.29
CA VAL A 290 -1.19 7.65 28.46
C VAL A 290 0.19 8.13 28.09
N THR A 291 1.18 7.84 28.93
CA THR A 291 2.58 8.07 28.61
C THR A 291 3.10 7.00 27.65
N SER A 292 3.75 7.40 26.57
CA SER A 292 4.37 6.50 25.58
C SER A 292 5.72 7.01 25.10
N ASP A 293 6.62 6.10 24.78
CA ASP A 293 7.92 6.40 24.17
C ASP A 293 8.00 5.77 22.78
N PHE A 294 8.36 6.55 21.76
CA PHE A 294 8.56 6.09 20.38
C PHE A 294 9.96 6.50 19.90
N ILE A 295 10.70 5.54 19.34
CA ILE A 295 12.10 5.70 18.98
C ILE A 295 12.32 5.22 17.54
N ALA A 296 12.96 6.06 16.73
CA ALA A 296 13.36 5.81 15.35
C ALA A 296 12.22 5.53 14.35
N TRP A 297 10.96 5.75 14.74
CA TRP A 297 9.83 5.37 13.90
C TRP A 297 9.79 6.19 12.61
N TRP A 298 9.51 5.55 11.47
CA TRP A 298 9.48 6.23 10.17
C TRP A 298 8.52 7.42 10.12
N ALA A 299 8.92 8.47 9.38
CA ALA A 299 8.13 9.66 9.12
C ALA A 299 7.65 10.34 10.42
N SER A 300 8.53 10.40 11.43
CA SER A 300 8.25 11.00 12.72
C SER A 300 8.98 12.31 12.98
N TRP A 301 9.84 12.75 12.05
CA TRP A 301 10.41 14.10 12.06
C TRP A 301 9.50 15.12 11.33
N PRO A 302 9.34 16.36 11.83
CA PRO A 302 9.75 16.80 13.15
C PRO A 302 8.96 16.05 14.23
N ALA A 303 9.62 15.76 15.35
CA ALA A 303 9.07 15.10 16.51
C ALA A 303 7.89 15.92 17.06
N GLU A 304 6.73 15.29 17.04
CA GLU A 304 5.47 15.84 17.52
C GLU A 304 5.42 15.91 19.04
N ALA A 305 4.61 16.84 19.57
CA ALA A 305 4.37 16.96 20.99
C ALA A 305 3.52 15.78 21.50
N VAL A 306 4.05 15.01 22.44
CA VAL A 306 3.41 13.81 22.98
C VAL A 306 3.40 13.79 24.51
N ARG A 307 2.74 12.83 25.13
CA ARG A 307 2.92 12.51 26.55
C ARG A 307 3.96 11.39 26.65
N GLY A 308 5.19 11.73 27.04
CA GLY A 308 6.34 10.82 27.00
C GLY A 308 7.36 11.33 26.00
N HIS A 309 8.06 10.42 25.31
CA HIS A 309 9.14 10.78 24.40
C HIS A 309 8.86 10.37 22.94
N LEU A 310 9.29 11.19 22.00
CA LEU A 310 9.34 10.87 20.58
C LEU A 310 10.73 11.23 20.06
N VAL A 311 11.53 10.22 19.78
CA VAL A 311 12.86 10.33 19.18
C VAL A 311 12.73 9.91 17.72
N SER A 312 12.81 10.88 16.82
CA SER A 312 12.50 10.66 15.40
C SER A 312 13.51 9.78 14.68
N ASP A 313 13.11 9.29 13.51
CA ASP A 313 13.93 8.55 12.55
C ASP A 313 15.16 9.33 12.05
N ARG A 314 15.22 10.66 12.23
CA ARG A 314 16.34 11.49 11.76
C ARG A 314 17.51 11.64 12.73
N VAL A 315 17.45 11.05 13.93
CA VAL A 315 18.52 11.16 14.94
C VAL A 315 19.80 10.43 14.54
N SER A 316 19.67 9.23 13.98
CA SER A 316 20.80 8.46 13.46
C SER A 316 20.33 7.62 12.28
N TYR A 317 20.84 7.92 11.10
CA TYR A 317 20.44 7.26 9.86
C TYR A 317 21.66 6.66 9.17
N SER A 318 21.55 5.46 8.62
CA SER A 318 22.69 4.65 8.21
C SER A 318 22.96 4.62 6.69
N THR A 319 22.06 4.08 5.84
CA THR A 319 22.40 3.72 4.43
C THR A 319 21.61 4.47 3.36
N PHE A 320 20.42 4.99 3.66
CA PHE A 320 19.66 5.81 2.72
C PHE A 320 20.23 7.24 2.55
N SER A 321 21.36 7.55 3.20
CA SER A 321 22.17 8.77 3.03
C SER A 321 21.36 10.08 3.10
N PHE A 322 20.71 10.29 4.23
CA PHE A 322 20.50 11.63 4.78
C PHE A 322 21.71 11.85 5.67
N ALA A 323 22.54 12.85 5.41
CA ALA A 323 23.54 13.24 6.40
C ALA A 323 22.78 13.39 7.72
N ALA A 324 23.13 12.58 8.74
CA ALA A 324 22.57 12.75 10.07
C ALA A 324 22.68 14.25 10.35
N SER A 325 21.54 14.94 10.53
CA SER A 325 21.65 16.36 10.78
C SER A 325 22.51 16.47 12.04
N GLN A 326 23.58 17.25 11.96
CA GLN A 326 24.36 17.57 13.16
C GLN A 326 23.48 18.29 14.20
N ASP A 327 22.27 18.63 13.79
CA ASP A 327 21.26 19.35 14.51
C ASP A 327 20.06 18.46 14.83
N SER A 328 19.95 18.05 16.09
CA SER A 328 18.79 17.33 16.63
C SER A 328 17.58 18.25 16.89
N ARG A 329 17.64 19.54 16.51
CA ARG A 329 16.51 20.47 16.63
C ARG A 329 15.29 19.91 15.89
N GLY A 330 14.20 19.78 16.64
CA GLY A 330 12.95 19.20 16.14
C GLY A 330 12.98 17.68 15.93
N ALA A 331 14.08 16.97 16.21
CA ALA A 331 14.15 15.51 16.08
C ALA A 331 13.77 14.76 17.37
N VAL A 332 13.63 15.47 18.49
CA VAL A 332 13.35 14.89 19.81
C VAL A 332 12.27 15.70 20.51
N TYR A 333 11.28 15.02 21.06
CA TYR A 333 10.34 15.54 22.03
C TYR A 333 10.40 14.70 23.33
N PRO A 334 10.33 15.31 24.52
CA PRO A 334 10.35 16.76 24.73
C PRO A 334 11.76 17.33 24.47
N PRO A 335 11.89 18.63 24.12
CA PRO A 335 13.16 19.20 23.67
C PRO A 335 14.32 19.05 24.66
N GLU A 336 14.04 19.04 25.97
CA GLU A 336 15.04 18.83 27.03
C GLU A 336 15.75 17.48 26.96
N TYR A 337 15.14 16.46 26.35
CA TYR A 337 15.75 15.14 26.21
C TYR A 337 16.78 15.10 25.06
N ALA A 338 16.78 16.08 24.16
CA ALA A 338 17.69 16.14 23.01
C ALA A 338 19.17 16.10 23.40
N ALA A 339 19.55 16.77 24.51
CA ALA A 339 20.92 16.75 25.01
C ALA A 339 21.37 15.35 25.48
N THR A 340 20.45 14.54 26.00
CA THR A 340 20.74 13.15 26.36
C THR A 340 20.88 12.28 25.12
N VAL A 341 19.98 12.44 24.14
CA VAL A 341 20.08 11.75 22.84
C VAL A 341 21.42 12.03 22.16
N GLU A 342 21.89 13.28 22.17
CA GLU A 342 23.18 13.64 21.58
C GLU A 342 24.37 12.95 22.28
N ARG A 343 24.34 12.81 23.61
CA ARG A 343 25.38 12.04 24.33
C ARG A 343 25.32 10.54 24.05
N LEU A 344 24.14 10.00 23.80
CA LEU A 344 23.92 8.57 23.55
C LEU A 344 24.26 8.20 22.10
N ARG A 345 24.22 9.17 21.18
CA ARG A 345 24.52 9.00 19.76
C ARG A 345 25.91 8.42 19.55
N VAL A 346 25.97 7.38 18.73
CA VAL A 346 27.20 6.71 18.32
C VAL A 346 27.59 7.23 16.95
N SER A 347 28.74 7.89 16.84
CA SER A 347 29.24 8.34 15.54
C SER A 347 29.88 7.18 14.78
N GLU A 348 29.77 7.19 13.46
CA GLU A 348 30.45 6.22 12.59
C GLU A 348 31.98 6.20 12.80
N ALA A 349 32.56 7.35 13.12
CA ALA A 349 33.99 7.48 13.39
C ALA A 349 34.42 6.76 14.69
N SER A 350 33.48 6.54 15.61
CA SER A 350 33.76 5.84 16.87
C SER A 350 33.71 4.31 16.77
N ILE A 351 33.18 3.76 15.66
CA ILE A 351 33.11 2.32 15.45
C ILE A 351 34.52 1.77 15.21
N THR A 352 34.87 0.76 16.00
CA THR A 352 36.20 0.14 15.98
C THR A 352 36.25 -1.09 15.08
N TYR A 353 37.46 -1.44 14.61
CA TYR A 353 37.70 -2.69 13.89
C TYR A 353 37.16 -3.91 14.66
N ARG A 354 37.39 -3.97 15.98
CA ARG A 354 36.93 -5.09 16.82
C ARG A 354 35.41 -5.28 16.77
N GLN A 355 34.65 -4.19 16.69
CA GLN A 355 33.19 -4.26 16.57
C GLN A 355 32.77 -4.81 15.21
N VAL A 356 33.41 -4.36 14.12
CA VAL A 356 33.13 -4.85 12.75
C VAL A 356 33.55 -6.30 12.55
N ALA A 357 34.69 -6.70 13.13
CA ALA A 357 35.24 -8.06 13.03
C ALA A 357 34.37 -9.14 13.68
N ARG A 358 33.34 -8.76 14.47
CA ARG A 358 32.30 -9.70 14.96
C ARG A 358 31.37 -10.19 13.85
N PHE A 359 31.31 -9.47 12.73
CA PHE A 359 30.33 -9.68 11.66
C PHE A 359 30.99 -9.96 10.30
N LEU A 360 32.11 -9.28 10.03
CA LEU A 360 32.82 -9.36 8.75
C LEU A 360 34.22 -9.99 8.95
N HIS A 361 34.64 -10.84 8.03
CA HIS A 361 35.96 -11.46 7.99
C HIS A 361 36.95 -10.61 7.18
N VAL A 362 37.20 -9.39 7.65
CA VAL A 362 38.13 -8.44 7.02
C VAL A 362 39.33 -8.20 7.92
N SER A 363 40.47 -7.86 7.35
CA SER A 363 41.66 -7.47 8.12
C SER A 363 41.53 -6.05 8.68
N GLU A 364 42.24 -5.77 9.77
CA GLU A 364 42.32 -4.42 10.34
C GLU A 364 42.84 -3.39 9.32
N GLY A 365 43.77 -3.79 8.45
CA GLY A 365 44.25 -2.97 7.34
C GLY A 365 43.17 -2.66 6.29
N GLU A 366 42.30 -3.62 5.95
CA GLU A 366 41.14 -3.37 5.06
C GLU A 366 40.15 -2.41 5.70
N PHE A 367 39.85 -2.59 6.99
CA PHE A 367 38.99 -1.68 7.74
C PHE A 367 39.53 -0.25 7.73
N HIS A 368 40.79 -0.04 8.11
CA HIS A 368 41.38 1.31 8.10
C HIS A 368 41.41 1.93 6.70
N ARG A 369 41.72 1.15 5.66
CA ARG A 369 41.64 1.65 4.27
C ARG A 369 40.22 2.08 3.91
N ALA A 370 39.20 1.30 4.29
CA ALA A 370 37.80 1.66 4.06
C ALA A 370 37.46 2.99 4.73
N ARG A 371 37.87 3.17 5.99
CA ARG A 371 37.66 4.43 6.74
C ARG A 371 38.35 5.63 6.11
N VAL A 372 39.54 5.47 5.53
CA VAL A 372 40.30 6.55 4.86
C VAL A 372 39.62 7.02 3.56
N VAL A 373 38.93 6.12 2.85
CA VAL A 373 38.26 6.47 1.59
C VAL A 373 36.81 6.92 1.78
N ALA A 374 36.21 6.71 2.96
CA ALA A 374 34.83 7.04 3.30
C ALA A 374 34.43 8.52 3.10
N GLY A 375 35.41 9.43 2.97
CA GLY A 375 35.18 10.86 2.71
C GLY A 375 35.71 11.38 1.37
N ARG A 376 36.17 10.52 0.46
CA ARG A 376 36.76 10.93 -0.83
C ARG A 376 35.71 10.89 -1.93
N LYS A 377 35.64 11.94 -2.76
CA LYS A 377 34.85 11.92 -4.00
C LYS A 377 35.57 11.05 -5.05
N GLY A 378 34.95 9.94 -5.46
CA GLY A 378 35.49 9.05 -6.51
C GLY A 378 34.98 7.60 -6.41
N PRO A 379 35.34 6.73 -7.37
CA PRO A 379 34.95 5.32 -7.33
C PRO A 379 35.65 4.61 -6.16
N VAL A 380 34.85 4.03 -5.26
CA VAL A 380 35.30 3.19 -4.15
C VAL A 380 35.04 1.72 -4.52
N SER A 381 35.97 0.81 -4.18
CA SER A 381 35.74 -0.60 -4.44
C SER A 381 34.57 -1.12 -3.60
N GLU A 382 33.84 -2.09 -4.13
CA GLU A 382 32.67 -2.66 -3.48
C GLU A 382 32.97 -3.16 -2.06
N THR A 383 34.10 -3.84 -1.87
CA THR A 383 34.53 -4.32 -0.55
C THR A 383 34.71 -3.18 0.47
N LEU A 384 35.37 -2.07 0.08
CA LEU A 384 35.60 -0.94 0.99
C LEU A 384 34.29 -0.21 1.29
N GLU A 385 33.42 -0.08 0.29
CA GLU A 385 32.09 0.49 0.48
C GLU A 385 31.23 -0.38 1.40
N SER A 386 31.30 -1.71 1.26
CA SER A 386 30.58 -2.65 2.14
C SER A 386 30.98 -2.48 3.59
N ILE A 387 32.28 -2.35 3.87
CA ILE A 387 32.79 -2.13 5.24
C ILE A 387 32.28 -0.80 5.79
N ASN A 388 32.27 0.25 4.98
CA ASN A 388 31.78 1.57 5.39
C ASN A 388 30.26 1.57 5.62
N VAL A 389 29.48 0.98 4.72
CA VAL A 389 28.03 0.77 4.90
C VAL A 389 27.78 0.05 6.22
N PHE A 390 28.43 -1.10 6.46
CA PHE A 390 28.24 -1.85 7.70
C PHE A 390 28.58 -1.03 8.95
N THR A 391 29.61 -0.20 8.89
CA THR A 391 30.00 0.71 9.98
C THR A 391 28.89 1.70 10.32
N ARG A 392 28.18 2.21 9.30
CA ARG A 392 27.03 3.11 9.46
C ARG A 392 25.84 2.42 10.09
N VAL A 393 25.49 1.24 9.58
CA VAL A 393 24.39 0.41 10.10
C VAL A 393 24.60 0.11 11.58
N LEU A 394 25.83 -0.25 11.96
CA LEU A 394 26.16 -0.56 13.35
C LEU A 394 26.07 0.68 14.24
N ALA A 395 26.53 1.85 13.79
CA ALA A 395 26.44 3.10 14.54
C ALA A 395 24.98 3.54 14.77
N ALA A 396 24.12 3.44 13.74
CA ALA A 396 22.69 3.76 13.86
C ALA A 396 21.97 2.79 14.81
N THR A 397 22.22 1.49 14.67
CA THR A 397 21.64 0.46 15.54
C THR A 397 22.05 0.68 17.00
N GLU A 398 23.33 0.95 17.27
CA GLU A 398 23.81 1.24 18.62
C GLU A 398 23.22 2.53 19.20
N THR A 399 23.01 3.57 18.38
CA THR A 399 22.37 4.81 18.85
C THR A 399 20.96 4.55 19.35
N TYR A 400 20.12 3.90 18.55
CA TYR A 400 18.73 3.65 18.95
C TYR A 400 18.60 2.61 20.05
N ARG A 401 19.50 1.62 20.10
CA ARG A 401 19.63 0.72 21.25
C ARG A 401 19.90 1.49 22.54
N ARG A 402 20.89 2.39 22.55
CA ARG A 402 21.26 3.18 23.73
C ARG A 402 20.13 4.10 24.20
N VAL A 403 19.44 4.76 23.26
CA VAL A 403 18.28 5.60 23.56
C VAL A 403 17.13 4.76 24.15
N ALA A 404 16.82 3.60 23.56
CA ALA A 404 15.78 2.71 24.07
C ALA A 404 16.08 2.22 25.49
N LEU A 405 17.33 1.81 25.76
CA LEU A 405 17.75 1.38 27.08
C LEU A 405 17.69 2.51 28.12
N ASP A 406 18.11 3.73 27.76
CA ASP A 406 18.04 4.89 28.66
C ASP A 406 16.60 5.24 29.03
N LEU A 407 15.68 5.25 28.06
CA LEU A 407 14.26 5.52 28.32
C LEU A 407 13.59 4.43 29.15
N LEU A 408 13.89 3.15 28.91
CA LEU A 408 13.40 2.06 29.75
C LEU A 408 13.93 2.15 31.20
N ASP A 409 15.22 2.50 31.36
CA ASP A 409 15.83 2.72 32.67
C ASP A 409 15.23 3.92 33.40
N ALA A 410 15.00 5.03 32.70
CA ALA A 410 14.33 6.21 33.25
C ALA A 410 12.88 5.89 33.65
N GLY A 411 12.16 5.15 32.81
CA GLY A 411 10.81 4.65 33.08
C GLY A 411 10.75 3.78 34.33
N ALA A 412 11.71 2.87 34.52
CA ALA A 412 11.78 2.00 35.70
C ALA A 412 11.94 2.79 37.03
N ARG A 413 12.46 4.02 36.97
CA ARG A 413 12.60 4.93 38.13
C ARG A 413 11.44 5.93 38.26
N SER A 414 10.59 6.04 37.25
CA SER A 414 9.50 7.00 37.20
C SER A 414 8.27 6.53 37.97
N ALA A 415 7.57 7.47 38.62
CA ALA A 415 6.25 7.20 39.22
C ALA A 415 5.15 6.97 38.16
N ALA A 416 5.41 7.34 36.90
CA ALA A 416 4.50 7.17 35.77
C ALA A 416 5.28 6.68 34.53
N PRO A 417 5.73 5.41 34.51
CA PRO A 417 6.43 4.84 33.36
C PRO A 417 5.56 4.85 32.10
N ALA A 418 6.21 4.87 30.94
CA ALA A 418 5.50 4.65 29.69
C ALA A 418 4.76 3.29 29.70
N ARG A 419 3.52 3.29 29.21
CA ARG A 419 2.75 2.05 29.04
C ARG A 419 2.97 1.42 27.67
N LEU A 420 3.45 2.18 26.71
CA LEU A 420 3.95 1.70 25.43
C LEU A 420 5.34 2.28 25.21
N SER A 421 6.34 1.42 25.10
CA SER A 421 7.66 1.79 24.60
C SER A 421 7.87 1.08 23.26
N ALA A 422 8.09 1.85 22.20
CA ALA A 422 8.21 1.36 20.83
C ALA A 422 9.56 1.78 20.25
N VAL A 423 10.32 0.82 19.73
CA VAL A 423 11.60 1.07 19.04
C VAL A 423 11.63 0.33 17.72
N TYR A 424 12.08 1.03 16.68
CA TYR A 424 12.27 0.49 15.35
C TYR A 424 13.77 0.35 15.04
N PHE A 425 14.17 -0.76 14.43
CA PHE A 425 15.53 -1.02 13.97
C PHE A 425 15.54 -1.36 12.47
N GLU A 426 16.24 -0.55 11.68
CA GLU A 426 16.43 -0.74 10.23
C GLU A 426 17.56 -1.73 9.87
N GLY A 427 18.41 -2.08 10.83
CA GLY A 427 19.71 -2.66 10.52
C GLY A 427 19.68 -4.03 9.82
N ILE A 428 18.65 -4.85 10.04
CA ILE A 428 18.50 -6.13 9.33
C ILE A 428 18.28 -5.89 7.83
N ASP A 429 17.36 -5.00 7.46
CA ASP A 429 17.09 -4.63 6.08
C ASP A 429 18.33 -4.08 5.38
N GLU A 430 19.04 -3.15 6.02
CA GLU A 430 20.23 -2.53 5.42
C GLU A 430 21.40 -3.52 5.27
N VAL A 431 21.60 -4.41 6.25
CA VAL A 431 22.59 -5.50 6.14
C VAL A 431 22.20 -6.45 5.02
N ASN A 432 20.92 -6.80 4.89
CA ASN A 432 20.45 -7.66 3.80
C ASN A 432 20.66 -6.99 2.43
N HIS A 433 20.28 -5.72 2.30
CA HIS A 433 20.53 -4.92 1.12
C HIS A 433 22.00 -4.91 0.72
N ARG A 434 22.92 -4.95 1.67
CA ARG A 434 24.35 -4.98 1.35
C ARG A 434 24.94 -6.37 1.19
N PHE A 435 24.47 -7.38 1.91
CA PHE A 435 25.20 -8.63 2.11
C PHE A 435 24.42 -9.91 1.78
N ALA A 436 23.11 -9.86 1.54
CA ALA A 436 22.29 -11.05 1.34
C ALA A 436 22.74 -11.93 0.16
N HIS A 437 23.27 -11.32 -0.91
CA HIS A 437 23.82 -12.05 -2.05
C HIS A 437 25.09 -12.86 -1.73
N CYS A 438 25.79 -12.53 -0.63
CA CYS A 438 26.96 -13.25 -0.15
C CYS A 438 26.64 -14.24 0.99
N ALA A 439 25.41 -14.28 1.49
CA ALA A 439 25.03 -15.22 2.53
C ALA A 439 25.11 -16.69 2.03
N PRO A 440 25.51 -17.66 2.86
CA PRO A 440 25.54 -19.08 2.48
C PRO A 440 24.18 -19.61 2.01
N PRO A 441 24.15 -20.55 1.05
CA PRO A 441 25.28 -21.05 0.26
C PRO A 441 25.79 -20.00 -0.75
N ARG A 442 27.08 -20.07 -1.12
CA ARG A 442 27.67 -19.13 -2.11
C ARG A 442 26.99 -19.26 -3.46
N GLU A 443 26.54 -18.14 -4.01
CA GLU A 443 25.97 -18.05 -5.35
C GLU A 443 26.87 -17.22 -6.30
N PRO A 444 26.74 -17.35 -7.64
CA PRO A 444 27.59 -16.65 -8.61
C PRO A 444 27.60 -15.12 -8.46
N LEU A 445 26.54 -14.54 -7.91
CA LEU A 445 26.38 -13.11 -7.70
C LEU A 445 27.38 -12.54 -6.68
N CYS A 446 27.93 -13.39 -5.79
CA CYS A 446 28.97 -13.02 -4.84
C CYS A 446 30.35 -13.60 -5.25
N PRO A 447 31.32 -12.74 -5.63
CA PRO A 447 32.69 -13.16 -5.92
C PRO A 447 33.30 -13.93 -4.74
N ALA A 448 34.19 -14.90 -5.02
CA ALA A 448 34.76 -15.76 -3.98
C ALA A 448 35.43 -14.98 -2.84
N GLY A 449 36.20 -13.94 -3.20
CA GLY A 449 36.84 -13.09 -2.19
C GLY A 449 35.86 -12.28 -1.34
N ASP A 450 34.72 -11.85 -1.89
CA ASP A 450 33.70 -11.13 -1.10
C ASP A 450 32.89 -12.11 -0.25
N TYR A 451 32.67 -13.33 -0.74
CA TYR A 451 32.02 -14.38 0.04
C TYR A 451 32.82 -14.69 1.31
N ASP A 452 34.13 -14.89 1.19
CA ASP A 452 34.98 -15.17 2.35
C ASP A 452 34.93 -14.05 3.39
N ARG A 453 34.84 -12.79 2.94
CA ARG A 453 34.75 -11.61 3.80
C ARG A 453 33.38 -11.42 4.44
N PHE A 454 32.29 -11.73 3.74
CA PHE A 454 30.96 -11.20 4.08
C PHE A 454 29.87 -12.25 4.30
N LYS A 455 30.16 -13.54 4.09
CA LYS A 455 29.17 -14.64 4.22
C LYS A 455 28.37 -14.62 5.53
N ASP A 456 29.00 -14.23 6.64
CA ASP A 456 28.36 -14.29 7.95
C ASP A 456 27.69 -12.96 8.36
N ALA A 457 27.80 -11.90 7.55
CA ALA A 457 27.31 -10.57 7.91
C ALA A 457 25.82 -10.57 8.27
N VAL A 458 24.99 -11.23 7.45
CA VAL A 458 23.53 -11.33 7.68
C VAL A 458 23.24 -12.09 8.97
N THR A 459 23.72 -13.32 9.10
CA THR A 459 23.38 -14.16 10.27
C THR A 459 23.99 -13.62 11.57
N ALA A 460 25.19 -13.05 11.51
CA ALA A 460 25.81 -12.38 12.66
C ALA A 460 25.00 -11.16 13.12
N PHE A 461 24.42 -10.41 12.18
CA PHE A 461 23.58 -9.26 12.53
C PHE A 461 22.25 -9.67 13.16
N TYR A 462 21.61 -10.76 12.69
CA TYR A 462 20.44 -11.34 13.35
C TYR A 462 20.74 -11.77 14.80
N ARG A 463 21.90 -12.38 15.05
CA ARG A 463 22.34 -12.73 16.42
C ARG A 463 22.50 -11.49 17.30
N TYR A 464 23.11 -10.44 16.77
CA TYR A 464 23.26 -9.17 17.49
C TYR A 464 21.91 -8.49 17.75
N GLN A 465 20.97 -8.53 16.80
CA GLN A 465 19.62 -8.01 17.02
C GLN A 465 18.87 -8.82 18.10
N ASP A 466 19.07 -10.14 18.18
CA ASP A 466 18.55 -10.98 19.26
C ASP A 466 19.14 -10.61 20.63
N GLU A 467 20.45 -10.31 20.70
CA GLU A 467 21.10 -9.78 21.91
C GLU A 467 20.39 -8.49 22.39
N ILE A 468 20.13 -7.55 21.47
CA ILE A 468 19.40 -6.30 21.77
C ILE A 468 17.98 -6.59 22.27
N VAL A 469 17.25 -7.50 21.61
CA VAL A 469 15.91 -7.90 22.05
C VAL A 469 15.95 -8.42 23.49
N GLY A 470 16.94 -9.23 23.84
CA GLY A 470 17.15 -9.72 25.21
C GLY A 470 17.40 -8.61 26.23
N GLU A 471 18.22 -7.62 25.88
CA GLU A 471 18.50 -6.47 26.74
C GLU A 471 17.27 -5.59 26.99
N LEU A 472 16.52 -5.29 25.93
CA LEU A 472 15.29 -4.51 26.03
C LEU A 472 14.24 -5.24 26.87
N GLN A 473 14.09 -6.57 26.68
CA GLN A 473 13.20 -7.39 27.50
C GLN A 473 13.60 -7.38 28.98
N ALA A 474 14.91 -7.48 29.28
CA ALA A 474 15.41 -7.46 30.65
C ALA A 474 15.12 -6.12 31.37
N LYS A 475 15.09 -5.01 30.63
CA LYS A 475 14.75 -3.67 31.14
C LYS A 475 13.25 -3.40 31.26
N ALA A 476 12.41 -4.24 30.66
CA ALA A 476 10.95 -4.10 30.66
C ALA A 476 10.23 -5.32 31.30
N PRO A 477 10.56 -5.72 32.55
CA PRO A 477 9.98 -6.92 33.15
C PRO A 477 8.46 -6.81 33.30
N GLY A 478 7.75 -7.90 33.01
CA GLY A 478 6.29 -7.96 33.10
C GLY A 478 5.53 -7.22 31.98
N SER A 479 6.23 -6.64 31.00
CA SER A 479 5.59 -6.12 29.79
C SER A 479 5.19 -7.25 28.85
N THR A 480 4.12 -7.03 28.09
CA THR A 480 3.83 -7.80 26.88
C THR A 480 4.74 -7.31 25.77
N VAL A 481 5.61 -8.19 25.25
CA VAL A 481 6.55 -7.88 24.18
C VAL A 481 5.91 -8.25 22.85
N LEU A 482 5.88 -7.30 21.93
CA LEU A 482 5.45 -7.49 20.55
C LEU A 482 6.67 -7.27 19.65
N ILE A 483 7.03 -8.28 18.86
CA ILE A 483 8.06 -8.20 17.83
C ILE A 483 7.37 -8.31 16.49
N LEU A 484 7.67 -7.39 15.58
CA LEU A 484 7.21 -7.49 14.21
C LEU A 484 8.29 -7.10 13.22
N SER A 485 8.17 -7.69 12.04
CA SER A 485 8.74 -7.17 10.82
C SER A 485 7.62 -6.92 9.83
N ASP A 486 7.67 -5.76 9.19
CA ASP A 486 6.64 -5.28 8.28
C ASP A 486 6.63 -6.03 6.94
N HIS A 487 7.77 -6.59 6.54
CA HIS A 487 7.96 -7.44 5.38
C HIS A 487 9.14 -8.40 5.62
N GLY A 488 9.40 -9.37 4.74
CA GLY A 488 10.55 -10.26 4.84
C GLY A 488 11.63 -9.91 3.82
N PHE A 489 12.72 -10.64 3.81
CA PHE A 489 13.78 -10.51 2.81
C PHE A 489 13.97 -11.86 2.17
N SER A 490 13.73 -11.96 0.85
CA SER A 490 13.82 -13.15 0.01
C SER A 490 15.16 -13.88 0.20
N SER A 491 15.19 -14.69 1.24
CA SER A 491 16.35 -15.40 1.76
C SER A 491 16.23 -16.87 1.37
N GLY A 492 17.26 -17.65 1.69
CA GLY A 492 17.26 -19.09 1.38
C GLY A 492 17.09 -19.40 -0.12
N ALA A 493 16.07 -20.19 -0.44
CA ALA A 493 15.85 -20.75 -1.78
C ALA A 493 15.37 -19.71 -2.82
N ASN A 494 14.68 -18.65 -2.37
CA ASN A 494 14.03 -17.66 -3.22
C ASN A 494 14.90 -16.44 -3.53
N ARG A 495 16.18 -16.47 -3.13
CA ARG A 495 17.14 -15.38 -3.38
C ARG A 495 17.25 -15.05 -4.87
N PRO A 496 17.07 -13.77 -5.28
CA PRO A 496 17.36 -13.33 -6.64
C PRO A 496 18.80 -13.64 -7.06
N ARG A 497 18.96 -14.14 -8.29
CA ARG A 497 20.26 -14.62 -8.81
C ARG A 497 20.94 -13.67 -9.79
N THR A 498 20.21 -12.69 -10.31
CA THR A 498 20.63 -11.84 -11.43
C THR A 498 20.80 -10.37 -11.07
N ALA A 499 20.39 -9.95 -9.86
CA ALA A 499 20.45 -8.56 -9.42
C ALA A 499 20.97 -8.52 -7.99
N LYS A 500 21.92 -7.63 -7.71
CA LYS A 500 22.40 -7.41 -6.33
C LYS A 500 21.29 -6.76 -5.49
N PRO A 501 21.25 -7.06 -4.18
CA PRO A 501 20.27 -6.49 -3.26
C PRO A 501 20.55 -5.01 -2.95
N PHE A 502 21.54 -4.39 -3.59
CA PHE A 502 21.99 -3.04 -3.28
C PHE A 502 20.86 -2.04 -3.48
N ILE A 503 20.74 -1.13 -2.52
CA ILE A 503 19.93 0.08 -2.66
C ILE A 503 20.44 0.85 -3.89
N GLU A 504 21.75 1.08 -3.99
CA GLU A 504 22.40 1.75 -5.13
C GLU A 504 22.72 0.85 -6.32
N GLY A 505 22.12 1.17 -7.47
CA GLY A 505 22.40 0.50 -8.74
C GLY A 505 21.92 -0.95 -8.83
N GLY A 506 21.16 -1.42 -7.83
CA GLY A 506 20.54 -2.75 -7.78
C GLY A 506 19.05 -2.74 -8.11
N ASP A 507 18.36 -3.82 -7.71
CA ASP A 507 16.89 -3.94 -7.78
C ASP A 507 16.38 -4.40 -6.40
N PRO A 508 16.42 -3.51 -5.39
CA PRO A 508 16.18 -3.88 -3.98
C PRO A 508 14.81 -4.50 -3.77
N GLY A 509 13.77 -4.02 -4.48
CA GLY A 509 12.41 -4.54 -4.36
C GLY A 509 12.24 -6.00 -4.77
N ARG A 510 13.11 -6.57 -5.63
CA ARG A 510 13.09 -8.02 -5.94
C ARG A 510 13.53 -8.90 -4.78
N TRP A 511 14.24 -8.32 -3.83
CA TRP A 511 14.76 -9.04 -2.68
C TRP A 511 13.81 -8.99 -1.48
N HIS A 512 12.70 -8.27 -1.55
CA HIS A 512 11.73 -8.20 -0.46
C HIS A 512 10.75 -9.38 -0.57
N ASP A 513 10.52 -10.09 0.53
CA ASP A 513 9.40 -11.02 0.67
C ASP A 513 8.18 -10.25 1.19
N LEU A 514 6.99 -10.64 0.75
CA LEU A 514 5.73 -10.05 1.22
C LEU A 514 5.45 -10.40 2.70
N TYR A 515 6.08 -11.46 3.24
CA TYR A 515 5.83 -11.93 4.59
C TYR A 515 6.98 -11.63 5.54
N GLY A 516 6.73 -10.77 6.53
CA GLY A 516 7.59 -10.59 7.68
C GLY A 516 7.20 -11.50 8.85
N ILE A 517 7.73 -11.20 10.02
CA ILE A 517 7.48 -11.94 11.27
C ILE A 517 6.52 -11.21 12.20
N PHE A 518 5.80 -11.97 13.03
CA PHE A 518 5.10 -11.47 14.20
C PHE A 518 5.31 -12.43 15.37
N ILE A 519 5.64 -11.89 16.55
CA ILE A 519 5.72 -12.62 17.82
C ILE A 519 5.13 -11.75 18.93
N ALA A 520 4.27 -12.32 19.76
CA ALA A 520 3.74 -11.70 20.97
C ALA A 520 3.99 -12.61 22.17
N GLY A 521 4.73 -12.13 23.17
CA GLY A 521 5.03 -12.89 24.38
C GLY A 521 4.90 -12.06 25.65
N GLY A 522 4.40 -12.67 26.73
CA GLY A 522 4.25 -12.01 28.03
C GLY A 522 2.94 -12.36 28.74
N PRO A 523 2.62 -11.69 29.86
CA PRO A 523 1.55 -12.09 30.77
C PRO A 523 0.14 -12.14 30.15
N SER A 524 -0.13 -11.34 29.11
CA SER A 524 -1.44 -11.24 28.47
C SER A 524 -1.58 -12.10 27.22
N THR A 525 -0.55 -12.88 26.87
CA THR A 525 -0.47 -13.60 25.59
C THR A 525 -0.79 -15.09 25.73
N ARG A 526 -1.24 -15.71 24.64
CA ARG A 526 -1.34 -17.17 24.54
C ARG A 526 -0.12 -17.75 23.82
N ASN A 527 0.14 -19.04 24.00
CA ASN A 527 1.18 -19.74 23.26
C ASN A 527 0.62 -20.35 21.96
N GLY A 528 1.35 -20.22 20.85
CA GLY A 528 1.14 -21.04 19.66
C GLY A 528 1.19 -20.27 18.34
N GLU A 529 1.32 -21.00 17.24
CA GLU A 529 1.19 -20.44 15.91
C GLU A 529 -0.23 -19.91 15.68
N MET A 530 -0.32 -18.78 14.98
CA MET A 530 -1.57 -18.18 14.55
C MET A 530 -1.65 -18.16 13.02
N PRO A 531 -2.87 -18.08 12.47
CA PRO A 531 -3.06 -17.72 11.07
C PRO A 531 -2.35 -16.41 10.72
N VAL A 532 -2.08 -16.21 9.43
CA VAL A 532 -1.47 -14.98 8.90
C VAL A 532 -2.15 -13.74 9.45
N VAL A 533 -1.34 -12.80 9.92
CA VAL A 533 -1.76 -11.47 10.42
C VAL A 533 -1.33 -10.38 9.43
N THR A 534 -1.84 -9.16 9.58
CA THR A 534 -1.53 -8.03 8.70
C THR A 534 -0.99 -6.84 9.48
N LEU A 535 -0.34 -5.90 8.80
CA LEU A 535 0.11 -4.63 9.39
C LEU A 535 -1.03 -3.86 10.08
N TYR A 536 -2.25 -3.99 9.55
CA TYR A 536 -3.44 -3.32 10.09
C TYR A 536 -3.85 -3.81 11.47
N ASP A 537 -3.49 -5.04 11.83
CA ASP A 537 -3.93 -5.67 13.08
C ASP A 537 -3.15 -5.19 14.31
N ILE A 538 -2.02 -4.50 14.11
CA ILE A 538 -1.08 -4.14 15.19
C ILE A 538 -1.61 -3.01 16.07
N ALA A 539 -1.95 -1.86 15.48
CA ALA A 539 -2.51 -0.72 16.22
C ALA A 539 -3.79 -1.07 17.03
N PRO A 540 -4.83 -1.72 16.45
CA PRO A 540 -6.03 -2.08 17.22
C PRO A 540 -5.72 -3.05 18.36
N THR A 541 -4.78 -3.98 18.18
CA THR A 541 -4.34 -4.89 19.25
C THR A 541 -3.65 -4.15 20.39
N ILE A 542 -2.77 -3.19 20.08
CA ILE A 542 -2.09 -2.36 21.10
C ILE A 542 -3.10 -1.50 21.87
N LEU A 543 -4.04 -0.86 21.17
CA LEU A 543 -5.09 -0.05 21.82
C LEU A 543 -5.91 -0.90 22.80
N HIS A 544 -6.30 -2.10 22.38
CA HIS A 544 -7.05 -3.03 23.22
C HIS A 544 -6.25 -3.46 24.46
N LEU A 545 -4.99 -3.89 24.30
CA LEU A 545 -4.10 -4.23 25.41
C LEU A 545 -3.99 -3.10 26.43
N LEU A 546 -3.90 -1.86 25.94
CA LEU A 546 -3.79 -0.66 26.78
C LEU A 546 -5.15 -0.20 27.35
N GLY A 547 -6.26 -0.91 27.16
CA GLY A 547 -7.57 -0.55 27.69
C GLY A 547 -8.23 0.65 27.01
N LEU A 548 -7.81 0.97 25.78
CA LEU A 548 -8.41 1.99 24.94
C LEU A 548 -9.47 1.37 23.99
N PRO A 549 -10.52 2.12 23.62
CA PRO A 549 -11.43 1.71 22.57
C PRO A 549 -10.71 1.43 21.24
N VAL A 550 -11.19 0.44 20.50
CA VAL A 550 -10.69 0.11 19.17
C VAL A 550 -11.55 0.83 18.13
N PRO A 551 -10.97 1.65 17.24
CA PRO A 551 -11.76 2.49 16.36
C PRO A 551 -12.28 1.71 15.14
N ASP A 552 -13.50 2.02 14.69
CA ASP A 552 -14.18 1.34 13.58
C ASP A 552 -13.58 1.67 12.22
N ASP A 553 -12.92 2.82 12.11
CA ASP A 553 -12.26 3.30 10.90
C ASP A 553 -10.82 2.76 10.74
N MET A 554 -10.34 1.88 11.63
CA MET A 554 -9.16 1.04 11.40
C MET A 554 -9.60 -0.29 10.77
N PRO A 555 -9.13 -0.65 9.56
CA PRO A 555 -9.54 -1.89 8.87
C PRO A 555 -9.04 -3.18 9.53
N GLY A 556 -8.03 -3.10 10.39
CA GLY A 556 -7.48 -4.26 11.10
C GLY A 556 -8.32 -4.70 12.28
N ARG A 557 -8.10 -5.94 12.72
CA ARG A 557 -8.76 -6.51 13.90
C ARG A 557 -7.82 -6.58 15.09
N VAL A 558 -8.40 -6.69 16.27
CA VAL A 558 -7.65 -7.14 17.45
C VAL A 558 -7.23 -8.59 17.20
N LEU A 559 -5.96 -8.90 17.43
CA LEU A 559 -5.44 -10.26 17.37
C LEU A 559 -5.85 -11.03 18.62
N GLU A 560 -7.13 -11.38 18.73
CA GLU A 560 -7.67 -12.17 19.86
C GLU A 560 -6.92 -13.50 20.01
N ALA A 561 -6.50 -14.07 18.88
CA ALA A 561 -5.67 -15.26 18.83
C ALA A 561 -4.25 -15.04 19.39
N ALA A 562 -3.80 -13.81 19.65
CA ALA A 562 -2.52 -13.57 20.33
C ALA A 562 -2.68 -13.47 21.85
N LEU A 563 -3.91 -13.32 22.33
CA LEU A 563 -4.23 -12.97 23.71
C LEU A 563 -4.74 -14.19 24.50
N SER A 564 -4.50 -14.19 25.81
CA SER A 564 -4.98 -15.28 26.66
C SER A 564 -6.51 -15.23 26.81
N PRO A 565 -7.21 -16.38 26.85
CA PRO A 565 -8.66 -16.42 27.06
C PRO A 565 -9.10 -15.67 28.32
N ASP A 566 -8.32 -15.77 29.40
CA ASP A 566 -8.58 -15.08 30.67
C ASP A 566 -8.45 -13.56 30.57
N PHE A 567 -7.56 -13.06 29.70
CA PHE A 567 -7.46 -11.63 29.44
C PHE A 567 -8.68 -11.16 28.65
N MET A 568 -9.03 -11.88 27.58
CA MET A 568 -10.18 -11.55 26.72
C MET A 568 -11.51 -11.59 27.48
N ALA A 569 -11.68 -12.55 28.40
CA ALA A 569 -12.89 -12.66 29.22
C ALA A 569 -13.04 -11.50 30.21
N ARG A 570 -11.94 -10.98 30.75
CA ARG A 570 -11.93 -9.86 31.72
C ARG A 570 -11.97 -8.50 31.05
N HIS A 571 -11.44 -8.39 29.85
CA HIS A 571 -11.30 -7.14 29.13
C HIS A 571 -11.92 -7.30 27.74
N PRO A 572 -13.26 -7.18 27.60
CA PRO A 572 -13.90 -7.24 26.29
C PRO A 572 -13.50 -6.06 25.40
N ILE A 573 -13.53 -6.28 24.09
CA ILE A 573 -13.21 -5.24 23.10
C ILE A 573 -14.29 -4.16 23.14
N VAL A 574 -13.88 -2.93 23.47
CA VAL A 574 -14.72 -1.74 23.37
C VAL A 574 -14.46 -1.06 22.03
N ARG A 575 -15.50 -0.58 21.36
CA ARG A 575 -15.40 0.08 20.06
C ARG A 575 -15.62 1.59 20.17
N ALA A 576 -15.06 2.34 19.24
CA ALA A 576 -15.32 3.76 19.04
C ALA A 576 -15.42 4.05 17.53
N PRO A 577 -16.15 5.08 17.07
CA PRO A 577 -16.24 5.37 15.64
C PRO A 577 -14.87 5.73 15.02
N SER A 578 -14.13 6.63 15.67
CA SER A 578 -12.82 7.12 15.22
C SER A 578 -12.10 7.83 16.36
N TYR A 579 -10.77 7.98 16.27
CA TYR A 579 -10.01 8.92 17.13
C TYR A 579 -9.85 10.30 16.48
N GLU A 580 -10.15 10.38 15.19
CA GLU A 580 -10.04 11.61 14.42
C GLU A 580 -11.10 12.59 14.93
N GLY A 581 -10.68 13.83 15.24
CA GLY A 581 -11.54 14.87 15.80
C GLY A 581 -11.44 15.10 17.30
N LEU A 582 -10.85 14.19 18.06
CA LEU A 582 -10.53 14.51 19.46
C LEU A 582 -9.54 15.70 19.47
N PRO A 583 -9.73 16.68 20.37
CA PRO A 583 -8.79 17.79 20.49
C PRO A 583 -7.39 17.22 20.78
N GLU A 584 -6.38 17.72 20.06
CA GLU A 584 -5.01 17.35 20.35
C GLU A 584 -4.66 17.83 21.76
N ALA A 585 -4.08 16.96 22.57
CA ALA A 585 -3.56 17.34 23.90
C ALA A 585 -2.55 18.52 23.84
N GLY A 586 -2.06 18.85 22.64
CA GLY A 586 -1.21 19.99 22.33
C GLY A 586 -1.90 21.36 22.42
N GLU A 587 -3.21 21.50 22.19
CA GLU A 587 -3.85 22.83 22.29
C GLU A 587 -3.88 23.36 23.73
N GLN A 588 -4.02 22.49 24.73
CA GLN A 588 -3.88 22.86 26.14
C GLN A 588 -2.41 23.15 26.52
N ARG A 589 -1.45 22.37 25.99
CA ARG A 589 -0.02 22.49 26.35
C ARG A 589 0.72 23.60 25.59
N GLN A 590 0.28 23.98 24.39
CA GLN A 590 0.81 25.12 23.64
C GLN A 590 0.42 26.45 24.28
N ALA A 591 -0.73 26.52 24.97
CA ALA A 591 -1.12 27.68 25.77
C ALA A 591 -0.22 27.85 27.01
N ASP A 592 0.15 26.75 27.67
CA ASP A 592 1.04 26.75 28.83
C ASP A 592 2.53 26.94 28.46
N ALA A 593 2.92 26.59 27.23
CA ALA A 593 4.27 26.73 26.70
C ALA A 593 4.55 28.11 26.05
N GLN A 594 3.65 29.09 26.17
CA GLN A 594 3.83 30.46 25.64
C GLN A 594 5.05 31.24 26.22
N GLY A 595 5.85 30.62 27.11
CA GLY A 595 7.12 31.15 27.61
C GLY A 595 8.38 30.61 26.93
N VAL A 596 8.28 29.61 26.06
CA VAL A 596 9.41 29.09 25.26
C VAL A 596 8.98 29.18 23.81
N ALA A 597 9.65 30.03 23.03
CA ALA A 597 9.35 30.21 21.63
C ALA A 597 9.23 28.85 20.94
N ALA A 598 8.00 28.52 20.50
CA ALA A 598 7.83 27.53 19.45
C ALA A 598 8.79 27.95 18.33
N PRO A 599 9.70 27.08 17.84
CA PRO A 599 10.34 27.38 16.57
C PRO A 599 9.18 27.57 15.61
N GLY A 600 9.10 28.78 15.04
CA GLY A 600 7.89 29.28 14.44
C GLY A 600 7.34 28.33 13.39
N GLN A 601 6.16 28.68 12.90
CA GLN A 601 5.78 28.44 11.51
C GLN A 601 6.75 29.16 10.53
N GLY A 602 8.04 29.15 10.83
CA GLY A 602 9.14 29.74 10.09
C GLY A 602 9.56 28.78 9.01
N GLU A 603 9.56 29.31 7.79
CA GLU A 603 10.25 28.84 6.60
C GLU A 603 10.82 27.42 6.69
N ILE A 604 10.21 26.49 5.94
CA ILE A 604 10.89 25.26 5.51
C ILE A 604 12.02 25.73 4.59
N LEU A 605 13.14 26.14 5.17
CA LEU A 605 14.36 26.36 4.41
C LEU A 605 14.91 24.98 4.08
N PRO A 606 15.24 24.72 2.81
CA PRO A 606 15.88 23.48 2.43
C PRO A 606 17.24 23.37 3.13
N ASP A 607 17.40 22.39 4.01
CA ASP A 607 18.72 22.09 4.57
C ASP A 607 19.58 21.44 3.47
N ALA A 608 20.90 21.65 3.51
CA ALA A 608 21.84 21.02 2.59
C ALA A 608 21.73 19.47 2.61
N ALA A 609 21.25 18.90 3.73
CA ALA A 609 20.93 17.48 3.88
C ALA A 609 19.78 17.02 2.97
N ASP A 610 18.76 17.85 2.74
CA ASP A 610 17.63 17.50 1.86
C ASP A 610 18.06 17.42 0.39
N ASP A 611 18.98 18.29 -0.05
CA ASP A 611 19.48 18.26 -1.43
C ASP A 611 20.38 17.04 -1.69
N GLU A 612 21.21 16.65 -0.72
CA GLU A 612 22.04 15.45 -0.82
C GLU A 612 21.19 14.17 -0.98
N VAL A 613 20.12 14.10 -0.21
CA VAL A 613 19.15 13.01 -0.18
C VAL A 613 18.39 12.88 -1.48
N VAL A 614 17.88 14.01 -1.99
CA VAL A 614 17.15 14.05 -3.25
C VAL A 614 18.07 13.66 -4.41
N ASN A 615 19.33 14.07 -4.38
CA ASN A 615 20.33 13.68 -5.37
C ASN A 615 20.71 12.19 -5.26
N LYS A 616 20.77 11.65 -4.05
CA LYS A 616 21.00 10.21 -3.82
C LYS A 616 19.83 9.40 -4.35
N LEU A 617 18.60 9.70 -3.96
CA LEU A 617 17.39 9.03 -4.46
C LEU A 617 17.21 9.17 -5.99
N ARG A 618 17.75 10.23 -6.59
CA ARG A 618 17.86 10.38 -8.06
C ARG A 618 18.87 9.42 -8.69
N SER A 619 20.05 9.23 -8.09
CA SER A 619 21.02 8.20 -8.50
C SER A 619 20.51 6.76 -8.33
N LEU A 620 19.56 6.58 -7.40
CA LEU A 620 18.89 5.32 -7.09
C LEU A 620 17.73 4.94 -8.02
N GLY A 621 17.35 5.82 -8.94
CA GLY A 621 16.23 5.57 -9.86
C GLY A 621 14.83 5.84 -9.27
N TYR A 622 14.73 6.23 -8.00
CA TYR A 622 13.47 6.72 -7.39
C TYR A 622 13.06 8.11 -7.92
N VAL A 623 13.98 8.81 -8.59
CA VAL A 623 13.70 10.04 -9.35
C VAL A 623 14.34 9.93 -10.73
N ASN A 624 13.55 9.74 -11.78
CA ASN A 624 14.07 9.71 -13.15
C ASN A 624 14.63 11.09 -13.55
N GLY A 625 15.95 11.12 -13.77
CA GLY A 625 16.65 12.26 -14.36
C GLY A 625 16.32 12.38 -15.84
N GLY A 626 15.32 13.19 -16.17
CA GLY A 626 15.13 13.71 -17.52
C GLY A 626 16.19 14.77 -17.84
N ASN A 627 17.45 14.37 -18.00
CA ASN A 627 18.37 15.05 -18.91
C ASN A 627 19.64 14.21 -19.16
N ARG A 628 19.67 13.49 -20.28
CA ARG A 628 20.89 13.12 -21.01
C ARG A 628 20.77 13.82 -22.37
N GLY A 629 21.71 14.60 -22.88
CA GLY A 629 23.00 15.07 -22.44
C GLY A 629 23.52 16.03 -23.52
N GLY A 630 24.46 16.89 -23.18
CA GLY A 630 25.14 17.75 -24.14
C GLY A 630 26.44 18.24 -23.53
N ALA A 631 27.53 17.54 -23.82
CA ALA A 631 28.86 18.05 -23.58
C ALA A 631 29.07 19.30 -24.43
N ALA A 632 29.39 20.43 -23.80
CA ALA A 632 30.00 21.56 -24.49
C ALA A 632 31.14 22.09 -23.62
N ALA A 633 32.32 22.07 -24.22
CA ALA A 633 33.55 22.60 -23.69
C ALA A 633 33.44 24.09 -23.36
N SER A 634 34.34 24.51 -22.46
CA SER A 634 34.70 25.88 -22.15
C SER A 634 34.71 26.83 -23.34
N ALA A 635 34.04 27.98 -23.21
CA ALA A 635 34.56 29.28 -23.67
C ALA A 635 33.74 30.43 -23.07
N SER A 636 34.47 31.38 -22.52
CA SER A 636 34.10 32.72 -22.09
C SER A 636 33.35 33.54 -23.16
N GLY A 637 32.41 34.40 -22.76
CA GLY A 637 31.87 35.44 -23.63
C GLY A 637 30.73 36.23 -22.98
N GLU A 638 30.82 37.55 -23.10
CA GLU A 638 30.12 38.61 -22.36
C GLU A 638 28.61 38.78 -22.66
N ALA A 639 28.01 39.65 -21.84
CA ALA A 639 26.65 40.15 -21.84
C ALA A 639 26.10 40.67 -23.19
N GLY A 640 24.78 40.53 -23.38
CA GLY A 640 24.01 41.19 -24.45
C GLY A 640 22.50 40.97 -24.32
N SER A 641 21.75 42.06 -24.41
CA SER A 641 20.32 42.26 -24.06
C SER A 641 19.28 41.92 -25.16
N ALA A 642 18.15 41.30 -24.74
CA ALA A 642 16.73 41.45 -25.21
C ALA A 642 16.37 41.23 -26.72
N PRO A 643 15.09 41.05 -27.14
CA PRO A 643 13.81 41.20 -26.42
C PRO A 643 12.76 40.07 -26.62
N ALA A 644 11.61 40.31 -25.97
CA ALA A 644 10.42 39.50 -25.77
C ALA A 644 9.61 39.12 -27.03
N GLY A 645 8.86 38.02 -26.92
CA GLY A 645 7.66 37.78 -27.73
C GLY A 645 7.19 36.33 -27.78
N ALA A 646 6.29 35.94 -26.87
CA ALA A 646 5.16 35.00 -27.03
C ALA A 646 4.87 34.23 -25.72
N ARG A 647 3.95 34.77 -24.91
CA ARG A 647 3.32 34.06 -23.78
C ARG A 647 2.29 33.06 -24.33
N ALA A 648 2.42 31.79 -23.96
CA ALA A 648 1.32 30.82 -23.98
C ALA A 648 0.37 31.09 -22.78
N PRO A 649 -0.93 30.76 -22.88
CA PRO A 649 -1.93 31.19 -21.91
C PRO A 649 -1.75 30.48 -20.56
N ALA A 650 -1.89 31.25 -19.50
CA ALA A 650 -1.93 30.77 -18.12
C ALA A 650 -3.17 29.90 -17.89
N GLY A 651 -2.96 28.67 -17.40
CA GLY A 651 -4.01 27.86 -16.78
C GLY A 651 -4.34 28.38 -15.37
N PRO A 652 -5.53 28.08 -14.84
CA PRO A 652 -6.05 28.73 -13.64
C PRO A 652 -5.33 28.28 -12.37
N ASP A 653 -4.84 29.28 -11.63
CA ASP A 653 -4.60 29.39 -10.19
C ASP A 653 -4.41 28.08 -9.39
N ALA A 654 -3.13 27.77 -9.14
CA ALA A 654 -2.69 26.93 -8.05
C ALA A 654 -2.92 27.67 -6.72
N GLY A 655 -4.08 27.41 -6.10
CA GLY A 655 -4.34 27.77 -4.71
C GLY A 655 -3.40 27.00 -3.77
N SER A 656 -2.95 27.67 -2.71
CA SER A 656 -1.97 27.15 -1.75
C SER A 656 -2.53 25.98 -0.93
N GLU A 657 -2.21 24.75 -1.34
CA GLU A 657 -2.42 23.54 -0.56
C GLU A 657 -1.28 23.36 0.45
N SER A 658 -1.57 23.10 1.72
CA SER A 658 -0.57 22.83 2.76
C SER A 658 -0.11 21.36 2.81
N GLY A 659 -0.50 20.53 1.82
CA GLY A 659 -0.03 19.17 1.62
C GLY A 659 0.72 19.05 0.30
N GLY A 660 1.88 18.41 0.30
CA GLY A 660 2.78 18.37 -0.87
C GLY A 660 2.15 17.95 -2.18
N ILE A 661 2.63 18.53 -3.29
CA ILE A 661 2.21 18.16 -4.65
C ILE A 661 2.51 16.66 -4.84
N PRO A 662 1.50 15.82 -5.12
CA PRO A 662 1.70 14.41 -5.40
C PRO A 662 2.70 14.14 -6.53
N THR A 663 3.64 13.20 -6.34
CA THR A 663 4.62 12.81 -7.37
C THR A 663 4.06 11.74 -8.32
N LEU A 664 4.73 11.48 -9.45
CA LEU A 664 4.44 10.33 -10.31
C LEU A 664 4.37 9.01 -9.52
N LEU A 665 5.30 8.82 -8.59
CA LEU A 665 5.43 7.59 -7.82
C LEU A 665 4.32 7.50 -6.75
N PHE A 666 3.96 8.62 -6.11
CA PHE A 666 2.77 8.71 -5.26
C PHE A 666 1.52 8.20 -5.99
N HIS A 667 1.23 8.74 -7.17
CA HIS A 667 0.03 8.39 -7.91
C HIS A 667 0.05 6.93 -8.40
N THR A 668 1.19 6.44 -8.89
CA THR A 668 1.30 5.03 -9.32
C THR A 668 1.21 4.04 -8.14
N ASN A 669 1.73 4.39 -6.96
CA ASN A 669 1.61 3.58 -5.76
C ASN A 669 0.16 3.58 -5.23
N LEU A 670 -0.46 4.75 -5.14
CA LEU A 670 -1.85 4.89 -4.70
C LEU A 670 -2.82 4.18 -5.66
N ALA A 671 -2.58 4.30 -6.98
CA ALA A 671 -3.33 3.56 -7.98
C ALA A 671 -3.25 2.05 -7.79
N ARG A 672 -2.06 1.52 -7.45
CA ARG A 672 -1.87 0.10 -7.15
C ARG A 672 -2.61 -0.32 -5.88
N VAL A 673 -2.63 0.53 -4.84
CA VAL A 673 -3.43 0.30 -3.63
C VAL A 673 -4.92 0.20 -3.98
N TYR A 674 -5.45 1.12 -4.79
CA TYR A 674 -6.84 1.07 -5.25
C TYR A 674 -7.13 -0.15 -6.13
N LEU A 675 -6.19 -0.52 -7.00
CA LEU A 675 -6.31 -1.72 -7.85
C LEU A 675 -6.44 -2.99 -7.00
N GLN A 676 -5.63 -3.14 -5.93
CA GLN A 676 -5.74 -4.27 -5.01
C GLN A 676 -7.07 -4.30 -4.25
N LYS A 677 -7.58 -3.11 -3.88
CA LYS A 677 -8.92 -2.94 -3.29
C LYS A 677 -10.06 -3.16 -4.29
N LYS A 678 -9.75 -3.43 -5.58
CA LYS A 678 -10.72 -3.51 -6.70
C LYS A 678 -11.52 -2.22 -6.91
N GLN A 679 -10.99 -1.09 -6.45
CA GLN A 679 -11.56 0.24 -6.64
C GLN A 679 -11.05 0.79 -7.97
N TYR A 680 -11.54 0.20 -9.07
CA TYR A 680 -10.94 0.39 -10.38
C TYR A 680 -11.00 1.84 -10.87
N ASP A 681 -12.08 2.58 -10.61
CA ASP A 681 -12.21 3.97 -11.06
C ASP A 681 -11.23 4.91 -10.33
N LEU A 682 -11.00 4.68 -9.04
CA LEU A 682 -10.00 5.42 -8.27
C LEU A 682 -8.59 5.09 -8.76
N ALA A 683 -8.30 3.82 -9.00
CA ALA A 683 -7.02 3.39 -9.57
C ALA A 683 -6.78 4.02 -10.96
N GLU A 684 -7.80 4.07 -11.81
CA GLU A 684 -7.72 4.70 -13.13
C GLU A 684 -7.42 6.20 -13.01
N ALA A 685 -8.12 6.89 -12.11
CA ALA A 685 -7.93 8.32 -11.87
C ALA A 685 -6.48 8.62 -11.46
N GLU A 686 -5.93 7.85 -10.52
CA GLU A 686 -4.56 8.01 -10.05
C GLU A 686 -3.52 7.66 -11.13
N TYR A 687 -3.70 6.57 -11.90
CA TYR A 687 -2.82 6.30 -13.04
C TYR A 687 -2.88 7.41 -14.09
N ARG A 688 -4.05 8.03 -14.32
CA ARG A 688 -4.18 9.18 -15.20
C ARG A 688 -3.54 10.45 -14.63
N GLN A 689 -3.50 10.62 -13.31
CA GLN A 689 -2.72 11.70 -12.68
C GLN A 689 -1.22 11.48 -12.88
N ALA A 690 -0.74 10.26 -12.63
CA ALA A 690 0.63 9.85 -12.93
C ALA A 690 1.00 10.15 -14.40
N LEU A 691 0.13 9.79 -15.35
CA LEU A 691 0.34 10.07 -16.77
C LEU A 691 0.22 11.56 -17.13
N ARG A 692 -0.47 12.38 -16.35
CA ARG A 692 -0.44 13.84 -16.53
C ARG A 692 0.92 14.43 -16.14
N ILE A 693 1.55 13.88 -15.10
CA ILE A 693 2.90 14.26 -14.68
C ILE A 693 3.94 13.77 -15.70
N GLN A 694 3.86 12.48 -16.09
CA GLN A 694 4.73 11.89 -17.10
C GLN A 694 3.93 11.01 -18.07
N PRO A 695 3.53 11.55 -19.25
CA PRO A 695 2.70 10.85 -20.22
C PRO A 695 3.24 9.52 -20.75
N GLY A 696 4.57 9.35 -20.74
CA GLY A 696 5.26 8.13 -21.17
C GLY A 696 5.78 7.25 -20.04
N SER A 697 5.27 7.40 -18.81
CA SER A 697 5.72 6.58 -17.69
C SER A 697 5.38 5.11 -17.92
N ALA A 698 6.41 4.29 -18.14
CA ALA A 698 6.29 2.84 -18.30
C ALA A 698 5.57 2.19 -17.10
N GLN A 699 5.85 2.68 -15.88
CA GLN A 699 5.23 2.20 -14.65
C GLN A 699 3.73 2.51 -14.61
N ALA A 700 3.33 3.73 -15.00
CA ALA A 700 1.93 4.13 -15.00
C ALA A 700 1.13 3.47 -16.13
N LEU A 701 1.70 3.39 -17.34
CA LEU A 701 1.09 2.70 -18.49
C LEU A 701 0.95 1.20 -18.22
N GLY A 702 1.98 0.56 -17.65
CA GLY A 702 1.92 -0.85 -17.27
C GLY A 702 0.84 -1.11 -16.21
N GLY A 703 0.79 -0.28 -15.16
CA GLY A 703 -0.26 -0.38 -14.14
C GLY A 703 -1.67 -0.16 -14.68
N LEU A 704 -1.83 0.80 -15.59
CA LEU A 704 -3.11 1.07 -16.26
C LEU A 704 -3.54 -0.08 -17.19
N ALA A 705 -2.60 -0.74 -17.86
CA ALA A 705 -2.90 -1.92 -18.67
C ALA A 705 -3.43 -3.08 -17.79
N VAL A 706 -2.74 -3.37 -16.68
CA VAL A 706 -3.17 -4.39 -15.70
C VAL A 706 -4.54 -4.05 -15.11
N LEU A 707 -4.81 -2.77 -14.84
CA LEU A 707 -6.13 -2.30 -14.41
C LEU A 707 -7.21 -2.66 -15.43
N TYR A 708 -7.01 -2.34 -16.71
CA TYR A 708 -7.99 -2.64 -17.75
C TYR A 708 -8.19 -4.15 -17.95
N GLU A 709 -7.12 -4.96 -17.86
CA GLU A 709 -7.27 -6.42 -17.85
C GLU A 709 -8.13 -6.88 -16.66
N ALA A 710 -7.90 -6.35 -15.45
CA ALA A 710 -8.68 -6.67 -14.26
C ALA A 710 -10.15 -6.24 -14.35
N LYS A 711 -10.46 -5.17 -15.09
CA LYS A 711 -11.84 -4.72 -15.40
C LYS A 711 -12.51 -5.58 -16.47
N GLY A 712 -11.78 -6.46 -17.16
CA GLY A 712 -12.28 -7.18 -18.33
C GLY A 712 -12.42 -6.29 -19.56
N GLU A 713 -11.55 -5.29 -19.71
CA GLU A 713 -11.50 -4.33 -20.82
C GLU A 713 -10.22 -4.54 -21.69
N PRO A 714 -10.05 -5.71 -22.35
CA PRO A 714 -8.82 -6.08 -23.06
C PRO A 714 -8.46 -5.15 -24.23
N GLU A 715 -9.42 -4.48 -24.84
CA GLU A 715 -9.17 -3.49 -25.90
C GLU A 715 -8.42 -2.27 -25.38
N LYS A 716 -8.82 -1.73 -24.21
CA LYS A 716 -8.13 -0.58 -23.60
C LYS A 716 -6.77 -0.98 -23.06
N ALA A 717 -6.65 -2.20 -22.53
CA ALA A 717 -5.36 -2.77 -22.15
C ALA A 717 -4.43 -2.83 -23.38
N LEU A 718 -4.91 -3.38 -24.51
CA LEU A 718 -4.15 -3.49 -25.75
C LEU A 718 -3.70 -2.11 -26.26
N GLU A 719 -4.59 -1.12 -26.27
CA GLU A 719 -4.24 0.25 -26.66
C GLU A 719 -3.13 0.83 -25.77
N THR A 720 -3.26 0.67 -24.46
CA THR A 720 -2.30 1.16 -23.47
C THR A 720 -0.92 0.54 -23.67
N VAL A 721 -0.84 -0.79 -23.81
CA VAL A 721 0.44 -1.50 -24.01
C VAL A 721 1.02 -1.20 -25.40
N ARG A 722 0.20 -1.09 -26.46
CA ARG A 722 0.69 -0.68 -27.79
C ARG A 722 1.30 0.72 -27.77
N ASN A 723 0.70 1.65 -27.03
CA ASN A 723 1.24 2.99 -26.87
C ASN A 723 2.58 2.95 -26.12
N MET A 724 2.68 2.14 -25.06
CA MET A 724 3.93 1.91 -24.34
C MET A 724 5.05 1.36 -25.25
N VAL A 725 4.75 0.33 -26.06
CA VAL A 725 5.69 -0.27 -27.02
C VAL A 725 6.10 0.72 -28.10
N ARG A 726 5.19 1.58 -28.59
CA ARG A 726 5.53 2.60 -29.60
C ARG A 726 6.45 3.68 -29.06
N GLN A 727 6.30 4.06 -27.80
CA GLN A 727 7.09 5.12 -27.17
C GLN A 727 8.49 4.63 -26.77
N ALA A 728 8.60 3.37 -26.32
CA ALA A 728 9.87 2.78 -25.91
C ALA A 728 10.08 1.38 -26.54
N PRO A 729 10.24 1.28 -27.87
CA PRO A 729 10.28 0.00 -28.58
C PRO A 729 11.50 -0.87 -28.23
N ALA A 730 12.62 -0.27 -27.82
CA ALA A 730 13.80 -0.97 -27.30
C ALA A 730 13.89 -0.95 -25.76
N GLY A 731 12.79 -0.62 -25.07
CA GLY A 731 12.70 -0.63 -23.61
C GLY A 731 12.54 -2.04 -23.05
N ASP A 732 11.72 -2.18 -22.01
CA ASP A 732 11.37 -3.47 -21.41
C ASP A 732 10.83 -4.45 -22.48
N PRO A 733 11.38 -5.68 -22.59
CA PRO A 733 10.87 -6.70 -23.51
C PRO A 733 9.47 -7.23 -23.13
N GLY A 734 9.07 -7.15 -21.86
CA GLY A 734 7.79 -7.70 -21.35
C GLY A 734 6.53 -7.21 -22.11
N PRO A 735 6.38 -5.89 -22.32
CA PRO A 735 5.29 -5.32 -23.11
C PRO A 735 5.09 -5.92 -24.51
N LEU A 736 6.14 -6.40 -25.19
CA LEU A 736 6.01 -7.01 -26.52
C LEU A 736 5.23 -8.32 -26.48
N VAL A 737 5.52 -9.15 -25.48
CA VAL A 737 4.82 -10.42 -25.24
C VAL A 737 3.38 -10.14 -24.80
N LYS A 738 3.18 -9.18 -23.89
CA LYS A 738 1.84 -8.79 -23.44
C LYS A 738 0.96 -8.27 -24.59
N VAL A 739 1.52 -7.55 -25.57
CA VAL A 739 0.77 -7.17 -26.78
C VAL A 739 0.30 -8.40 -27.56
N ALA A 740 1.15 -9.41 -27.73
CA ALA A 740 0.77 -10.64 -28.41
C ALA A 740 -0.35 -11.38 -27.66
N GLU A 741 -0.22 -11.55 -26.34
CA GLU A 741 -1.27 -12.15 -25.48
C GLU A 741 -2.63 -11.46 -25.67
N LEU A 742 -2.66 -10.13 -25.63
CA LEU A 742 -3.90 -9.36 -25.77
C LEU A 742 -4.51 -9.46 -27.17
N PHE A 743 -3.69 -9.48 -28.23
CA PHE A 743 -4.19 -9.75 -29.58
C PHE A 743 -4.78 -11.15 -29.72
N ILE A 744 -4.16 -12.16 -29.10
CA ILE A 744 -4.65 -13.55 -29.10
C ILE A 744 -5.96 -13.63 -28.32
N GLN A 745 -6.04 -13.04 -27.13
CA GLN A 745 -7.25 -12.98 -26.31
C GLN A 745 -8.43 -12.34 -27.06
N LEU A 746 -8.16 -11.33 -27.87
CA LEU A 746 -9.15 -10.63 -28.70
C LEU A 746 -9.46 -11.35 -30.01
N ASN A 747 -8.87 -12.52 -30.27
CA ASN A 747 -8.98 -13.27 -31.52
C ASN A 747 -8.56 -12.44 -32.76
N ARG A 748 -7.51 -11.63 -32.62
CA ARG A 748 -6.97 -10.69 -33.62
C ARG A 748 -5.48 -10.92 -33.86
N ALA A 749 -5.07 -12.19 -33.93
CA ALA A 749 -3.68 -12.56 -34.08
C ALA A 749 -3.00 -11.94 -35.32
N GLU A 750 -3.70 -11.89 -36.46
CA GLU A 750 -3.19 -11.29 -37.70
C GLU A 750 -2.89 -9.78 -37.58
N ASP A 751 -3.74 -9.04 -36.86
CA ASP A 751 -3.49 -7.61 -36.57
C ASP A 751 -2.22 -7.44 -35.72
N GLY A 752 -2.00 -8.36 -34.78
CA GLY A 752 -0.79 -8.41 -33.96
C GLY A 752 0.46 -8.69 -34.78
N VAL A 753 0.41 -9.64 -35.71
CA VAL A 753 1.51 -9.93 -36.65
C VAL A 753 1.85 -8.67 -37.45
N ALA A 754 0.84 -8.01 -38.03
CA ALA A 754 1.03 -6.77 -38.78
C ALA A 754 1.63 -5.64 -37.91
N PHE A 755 1.20 -5.53 -36.66
CA PHE A 755 1.72 -4.55 -35.71
C PHE A 755 3.21 -4.78 -35.40
N LEU A 756 3.59 -5.98 -34.98
CA LEU A 756 4.97 -6.29 -34.58
C LEU A 756 5.94 -6.34 -35.76
N THR A 757 5.48 -6.74 -36.94
CA THR A 757 6.31 -6.74 -38.17
C THR A 757 6.68 -5.31 -38.59
N ARG A 758 5.76 -4.34 -38.41
CA ARG A 758 6.02 -2.92 -38.70
C ARG A 758 6.77 -2.20 -37.59
N LEU A 759 6.95 -2.82 -36.42
CA LEU A 759 7.64 -2.21 -35.29
C LEU A 759 9.14 -2.11 -35.57
N GLN A 760 9.62 -0.87 -35.74
CA GLN A 760 11.04 -0.59 -35.90
C GLN A 760 11.72 -0.57 -34.53
N LEU A 761 12.62 -1.53 -34.30
CA LEU A 761 13.54 -1.52 -33.17
C LEU A 761 14.80 -0.72 -33.58
N PRO A 762 15.26 0.25 -32.76
CA PRO A 762 16.51 0.98 -33.04
C PRO A 762 17.68 0.01 -33.26
N LYS A 763 18.57 0.33 -34.21
CA LYS A 763 19.81 -0.46 -34.43
C LYS A 763 20.65 -0.46 -33.15
N GLY A 764 20.95 -1.65 -32.62
CA GLY A 764 21.65 -1.81 -31.35
C GLY A 764 20.75 -1.80 -30.10
N GLY A 765 19.42 -1.80 -30.27
CA GLY A 765 18.43 -1.87 -29.20
C GLY A 765 18.32 -3.24 -28.54
N GLY A 766 19.43 -3.71 -27.94
CA GLY A 766 19.50 -4.87 -27.03
C GLY A 766 19.07 -6.23 -27.63
N PRO A 767 19.89 -7.30 -27.54
CA PRO A 767 19.50 -8.64 -28.01
C PRO A 767 18.14 -9.12 -27.47
N LYS A 768 17.76 -8.67 -26.26
CA LYS A 768 16.56 -9.10 -25.54
C LYS A 768 15.23 -8.63 -26.14
N SER A 769 15.13 -7.37 -26.59
CA SER A 769 13.87 -6.85 -27.18
C SER A 769 13.63 -7.46 -28.56
N GLU A 770 14.70 -7.79 -29.28
CA GLU A 770 14.61 -8.51 -30.54
C GLU A 770 14.17 -9.97 -30.34
N VAL A 771 14.75 -10.68 -29.35
CA VAL A 771 14.28 -12.02 -28.94
C VAL A 771 12.81 -11.98 -28.57
N ALA A 772 12.37 -11.05 -27.70
CA ALA A 772 10.98 -10.94 -27.28
C ALA A 772 10.01 -10.63 -28.45
N ARG A 773 10.43 -9.80 -29.41
CA ARG A 773 9.63 -9.55 -30.63
C ARG A 773 9.45 -10.83 -31.43
N TRP A 774 10.50 -11.63 -31.61
CA TRP A 774 10.43 -12.90 -32.33
C TRP A 774 9.59 -13.95 -31.60
N VAL A 775 9.65 -14.00 -30.27
CA VAL A 775 8.76 -14.82 -29.44
C VAL A 775 7.30 -14.41 -29.64
N ALA A 776 7.01 -13.12 -29.51
CA ALA A 776 5.66 -12.57 -29.66
C ALA A 776 5.08 -12.83 -31.07
N LEU A 777 5.90 -12.68 -32.12
CA LEU A 777 5.52 -13.07 -33.49
C LEU A 777 5.24 -14.58 -33.60
N GLY A 778 6.05 -15.42 -32.96
CA GLY A 778 5.82 -16.86 -32.88
C GLY A 778 4.45 -17.21 -32.29
N MET A 779 4.12 -16.62 -31.14
CA MET A 779 2.82 -16.80 -30.48
C MET A 779 1.65 -16.40 -31.39
N LEU A 780 1.77 -15.25 -32.05
CA LEU A 780 0.73 -14.72 -32.94
C LEU A 780 0.55 -15.57 -34.20
N HIS A 781 1.65 -16.02 -34.82
CA HIS A 781 1.56 -16.92 -35.96
C HIS A 781 0.94 -18.27 -35.57
N THR A 782 1.26 -18.82 -34.39
CA THR A 782 0.60 -20.03 -33.89
C THR A 782 -0.91 -19.82 -33.74
N ALA A 783 -1.33 -18.73 -33.10
CA ALA A 783 -2.75 -18.42 -32.92
C ALA A 783 -3.48 -18.12 -34.25
N ALA A 784 -2.77 -17.61 -35.25
CA ALA A 784 -3.29 -17.40 -36.61
C ALA A 784 -3.33 -18.69 -37.46
N GLY A 785 -2.82 -19.82 -36.96
CA GLY A 785 -2.73 -21.08 -37.71
C GLY A 785 -1.55 -21.17 -38.69
N ASN A 786 -0.64 -20.19 -38.66
CA ASN A 786 0.53 -20.09 -39.54
C ASN A 786 1.74 -20.80 -38.92
N ALA A 787 1.66 -22.13 -38.82
CA ALA A 787 2.63 -22.94 -38.07
C ALA A 787 4.09 -22.84 -38.58
N ARG A 788 4.30 -22.65 -39.88
CA ARG A 788 5.65 -22.55 -40.47
C ARG A 788 6.31 -21.21 -40.11
N GLU A 789 5.55 -20.14 -40.15
CA GLU A 789 5.98 -18.79 -39.79
C GLU A 789 6.23 -18.68 -38.28
N ALA A 790 5.42 -19.37 -37.47
CA ALA A 790 5.62 -19.50 -36.04
C ALA A 790 6.97 -20.19 -35.73
N GLU A 791 7.21 -21.36 -36.31
CA GLU A 791 8.48 -22.09 -36.18
C GLU A 791 9.67 -21.22 -36.60
N SER A 792 9.57 -20.57 -37.76
CA SER A 792 10.62 -19.66 -38.26
C SER A 792 10.92 -18.52 -37.30
N SER A 793 9.89 -17.89 -36.72
CA SER A 793 10.06 -16.78 -35.77
C SER A 793 10.71 -17.25 -34.47
N LEU A 794 10.26 -18.38 -33.93
CA LEU A 794 10.81 -18.95 -32.68
C LEU A 794 12.25 -19.44 -32.86
N LEU A 795 12.59 -20.00 -34.02
CA LEU A 795 13.96 -20.38 -34.35
C LEU A 795 14.89 -19.16 -34.49
N LYS A 796 14.40 -18.02 -34.98
CA LYS A 796 15.16 -16.76 -34.98
C LYS A 796 15.43 -16.27 -33.55
N ALA A 797 14.42 -16.31 -32.67
CA ALA A 797 14.61 -16.01 -31.25
C ALA A 797 15.70 -16.91 -30.62
N LEU A 798 15.65 -18.22 -30.84
CA LEU A 798 16.66 -19.17 -30.34
C LEU A 798 18.03 -19.03 -31.01
N GLY A 799 18.09 -18.50 -32.24
CA GLY A 799 19.35 -18.14 -32.90
C GLY A 799 20.06 -16.97 -32.22
N LEU A 800 19.29 -16.01 -31.70
CA LEU A 800 19.80 -14.86 -30.94
C LEU A 800 20.12 -15.23 -29.48
N GLU A 801 19.23 -15.98 -28.83
CA GLU A 801 19.36 -16.43 -27.46
C GLU A 801 19.02 -17.93 -27.34
N PRO A 802 20.02 -18.82 -27.47
CA PRO A 802 19.80 -20.26 -27.42
C PRO A 802 19.23 -20.79 -26.09
N THR A 803 19.33 -20.01 -25.01
CA THR A 803 18.82 -20.32 -23.67
C THR A 803 17.46 -19.69 -23.37
N SER A 804 16.79 -19.09 -24.37
CA SER A 804 15.52 -18.41 -24.18
C SER A 804 14.40 -19.39 -23.82
N VAL A 805 13.98 -19.34 -22.56
CA VAL A 805 12.89 -20.16 -22.01
C VAL A 805 11.58 -19.88 -22.74
N ASN A 806 11.22 -18.62 -22.96
CA ASN A 806 9.95 -18.26 -23.62
C ASN A 806 9.91 -18.78 -25.07
N ALA A 807 11.00 -18.63 -25.83
CA ALA A 807 11.05 -19.14 -27.20
C ALA A 807 10.97 -20.67 -27.25
N MET A 808 11.67 -21.34 -26.33
CA MET A 808 11.64 -22.80 -26.22
C MET A 808 10.25 -23.32 -25.80
N GLN A 809 9.56 -22.61 -24.90
CA GLN A 809 8.21 -22.96 -24.45
C GLN A 809 7.21 -22.96 -25.61
N GLU A 810 7.18 -21.87 -26.37
CA GLU A 810 6.26 -21.73 -27.51
C GLU A 810 6.60 -22.74 -28.62
N LEU A 811 7.89 -23.00 -28.85
CA LEU A 811 8.33 -23.98 -29.84
C LEU A 811 8.01 -25.41 -29.39
N PHE A 812 8.16 -25.70 -28.10
CA PHE A 812 7.76 -26.96 -27.50
C PHE A 812 6.27 -27.18 -27.68
N ALA A 813 5.41 -26.22 -27.31
CA ALA A 813 3.97 -26.32 -27.49
C ALA A 813 3.59 -26.57 -28.96
N LEU A 814 4.22 -25.86 -29.90
CA LEU A 814 3.99 -26.04 -31.34
C LEU A 814 4.37 -27.46 -31.81
N TYR A 815 5.53 -27.97 -31.41
CA TYR A 815 6.02 -29.30 -31.82
C TYR A 815 5.26 -30.41 -31.13
N ASP A 816 4.87 -30.20 -29.88
CA ASP A 816 4.10 -31.14 -29.08
C ASP A 816 2.72 -31.38 -29.69
N ALA A 817 2.03 -30.30 -30.10
CA ALA A 817 0.77 -30.38 -30.84
C ALA A 817 0.89 -31.13 -32.19
N GLN A 818 2.09 -31.16 -32.79
CA GLN A 818 2.38 -31.89 -34.03
C GLN A 818 2.89 -33.33 -33.79
N GLY A 819 3.04 -33.77 -32.53
CA GLY A 819 3.64 -35.07 -32.20
C GLY A 819 5.15 -35.16 -32.49
N ARG A 820 5.84 -34.01 -32.58
CA ARG A 820 7.25 -33.89 -32.98
C ARG A 820 8.16 -33.33 -31.88
N ALA A 821 7.71 -33.29 -30.62
CA ALA A 821 8.49 -32.74 -29.50
C ALA A 821 9.91 -33.32 -29.37
N GLN A 822 10.12 -34.58 -29.79
CA GLN A 822 11.43 -35.23 -29.82
C GLN A 822 12.49 -34.49 -30.65
N ASP A 823 12.07 -33.78 -31.70
CA ASP A 823 12.98 -33.03 -32.59
C ASP A 823 13.69 -31.88 -31.85
N LEU A 824 13.20 -31.48 -30.67
CA LEU A 824 13.77 -30.42 -29.84
C LEU A 824 14.90 -30.89 -28.92
N GLU A 825 15.08 -32.20 -28.71
CA GLU A 825 16.09 -32.75 -27.80
C GLU A 825 17.51 -32.21 -28.05
N PRO A 826 18.02 -32.13 -29.30
CA PRO A 826 19.34 -31.56 -29.57
C PRO A 826 19.44 -30.08 -29.16
N ARG A 827 18.36 -29.31 -29.33
CA ARG A 827 18.32 -27.88 -28.99
C ARG A 827 18.24 -27.67 -27.48
N LEU A 828 17.41 -28.44 -26.78
CA LEU A 828 17.32 -28.42 -25.32
C LEU A 828 18.66 -28.80 -24.69
N ARG A 829 19.34 -29.83 -25.20
CA ARG A 829 20.68 -30.21 -24.73
C ARG A 829 21.73 -29.12 -25.02
N ALA A 830 21.67 -28.46 -26.17
CA ALA A 830 22.56 -27.34 -26.50
C ALA A 830 22.26 -26.05 -25.70
N ALA A 831 21.02 -25.87 -25.25
CA ALA A 831 20.66 -24.83 -24.30
C ALA A 831 21.22 -25.16 -22.91
N LEU A 832 21.02 -26.39 -22.44
CA LEU A 832 21.55 -26.88 -21.16
C LEU A 832 23.08 -26.95 -21.10
N SER A 833 23.78 -27.14 -22.22
CA SER A 833 25.25 -27.02 -22.23
C SER A 833 25.74 -25.60 -21.97
N ARG A 834 24.89 -24.58 -22.21
CA ARG A 834 25.18 -23.17 -21.96
C ARG A 834 24.65 -22.71 -20.60
N ASP A 835 23.45 -23.16 -20.25
CA ASP A 835 22.84 -22.95 -18.94
C ASP A 835 22.42 -24.30 -18.32
N PRO A 836 23.34 -24.97 -17.60
CA PRO A 836 23.05 -26.25 -16.97
C PRO A 836 22.05 -26.18 -15.83
N ARG A 837 21.61 -24.99 -15.40
CA ARG A 837 20.72 -24.79 -14.24
C ARG A 837 19.29 -24.43 -14.62
N SER A 838 18.92 -24.59 -15.88
CA SER A 838 17.59 -24.23 -16.34
C SER A 838 16.56 -25.32 -16.04
N ALA A 839 15.78 -25.12 -14.96
CA ALA A 839 14.72 -26.04 -14.54
C ALA A 839 13.69 -26.30 -15.65
N MET A 840 13.32 -25.28 -16.42
CA MET A 840 12.36 -25.45 -17.51
C MET A 840 12.88 -26.32 -18.66
N HIS A 841 14.17 -26.20 -19.02
CA HIS A 841 14.75 -27.04 -20.06
C HIS A 841 14.84 -28.50 -19.62
N HIS A 842 15.17 -28.75 -18.34
CA HIS A 842 15.07 -30.09 -17.76
C HIS A 842 13.62 -30.60 -17.75
N ASN A 843 12.63 -29.76 -17.43
CA ASN A 843 11.22 -30.14 -17.51
C ASN A 843 10.81 -30.58 -18.92
N TRP A 844 11.19 -29.84 -19.98
CA TRP A 844 10.86 -30.24 -21.35
C TRP A 844 11.59 -31.51 -21.80
N LEU A 845 12.84 -31.73 -21.38
CA LEU A 845 13.51 -33.02 -21.58
C LEU A 845 12.78 -34.17 -20.86
N GLY A 846 12.31 -33.92 -19.64
CA GLY A 846 11.50 -34.87 -18.88
C GLY A 846 10.19 -35.23 -19.59
N LEU A 847 9.49 -34.24 -20.15
CA LEU A 847 8.29 -34.46 -20.95
C LEU A 847 8.59 -35.25 -22.24
N ILE A 848 9.68 -34.95 -22.95
CA ILE A 848 10.11 -35.71 -24.14
C ILE A 848 10.41 -37.17 -23.76
N ALA A 849 11.16 -37.39 -22.68
CA ALA A 849 11.48 -38.71 -22.18
C ALA A 849 10.20 -39.49 -21.80
N LYS A 850 9.26 -38.83 -21.10
CA LYS A 850 7.95 -39.42 -20.72
C LYS A 850 7.19 -39.88 -21.97
N ARG A 851 7.10 -39.04 -23.01
CA ARG A 851 6.41 -39.39 -24.27
C ARG A 851 7.04 -40.55 -25.02
N ARG A 852 8.37 -40.72 -24.93
CA ARG A 852 9.10 -41.85 -25.50
C ARG A 852 8.95 -43.14 -24.67
N GLY A 853 8.30 -43.08 -23.51
CA GLY A 853 8.19 -44.18 -22.56
C GLY A 853 9.45 -44.39 -21.70
N ASP A 854 10.43 -43.48 -21.76
CA ASP A 854 11.60 -43.47 -20.89
C ASP A 854 11.24 -42.86 -19.53
N LEU A 855 10.45 -43.60 -18.74
CA LEU A 855 9.91 -43.12 -17.47
C LEU A 855 11.01 -42.82 -16.44
N LYS A 856 12.10 -43.61 -16.46
CA LYS A 856 13.25 -43.39 -15.58
C LYS A 856 14.02 -42.12 -15.95
N GLY A 857 14.26 -41.91 -17.25
CA GLY A 857 14.86 -40.67 -17.74
C GLY A 857 13.99 -39.46 -17.43
N ALA A 858 12.67 -39.57 -17.61
CA ALA A 858 11.72 -38.51 -17.31
C ALA A 858 11.77 -38.10 -15.83
N GLU A 859 11.74 -39.07 -14.92
CA GLU A 859 11.83 -38.85 -13.48
C GLU A 859 13.14 -38.15 -13.11
N ALA A 860 14.26 -38.61 -13.65
CA ALA A 860 15.57 -38.00 -13.40
C ALA A 860 15.62 -36.53 -13.86
N GLU A 861 15.05 -36.21 -15.02
CA GLU A 861 15.01 -34.82 -15.51
C GLU A 861 14.05 -33.95 -14.70
N PHE A 862 12.88 -34.44 -14.31
CA PHE A 862 11.98 -33.70 -13.41
C PHE A 862 12.58 -33.48 -12.02
N GLN A 863 13.30 -34.46 -11.47
CA GLN A 863 14.02 -34.31 -10.20
C GLN A 863 15.13 -33.27 -10.30
N LYS A 864 15.88 -33.22 -11.41
CA LYS A 864 16.86 -32.14 -11.65
C LYS A 864 16.17 -30.78 -11.70
N ALA A 865 15.04 -30.68 -12.40
CA ALA A 865 14.25 -29.45 -12.47
C ALA A 865 13.78 -28.99 -11.08
N LEU A 866 13.27 -29.90 -10.24
CA LEU A 866 12.85 -29.59 -8.86
C LEU A 866 14.04 -29.32 -7.92
N ALA A 867 15.20 -29.94 -8.13
CA ALA A 867 16.41 -29.61 -7.38
C ALA A 867 16.87 -28.17 -7.64
N MET A 868 16.59 -27.64 -8.85
CA MET A 868 16.90 -26.27 -9.25
C MET A 868 15.81 -25.28 -8.84
N ALA A 869 14.54 -25.67 -8.97
CA ALA A 869 13.37 -24.87 -8.66
C ALA A 869 12.37 -25.71 -7.84
N PRO A 870 12.55 -25.78 -6.49
CA PRO A 870 11.78 -26.68 -5.63
C PRO A 870 10.30 -26.40 -5.53
N ASP A 871 9.86 -25.19 -5.90
CA ASP A 871 8.47 -24.72 -5.83
C ASP A 871 7.79 -24.63 -7.21
N LEU A 872 8.40 -25.20 -8.24
CA LEU A 872 7.90 -25.13 -9.61
C LEU A 872 6.70 -26.07 -9.80
N VAL A 873 5.49 -25.55 -9.53
CA VAL A 873 4.23 -26.31 -9.49
C VAL A 873 3.97 -27.11 -10.77
N GLY A 874 4.28 -26.55 -11.95
CA GLY A 874 4.13 -27.29 -13.22
C GLY A 874 4.99 -28.56 -13.30
N VAL A 875 6.21 -28.53 -12.74
CA VAL A 875 7.07 -29.73 -12.69
C VAL A 875 6.57 -30.72 -11.64
N MET A 876 6.06 -30.23 -10.50
CA MET A 876 5.41 -31.09 -9.52
C MET A 876 4.19 -31.80 -10.11
N ALA A 877 3.39 -31.10 -10.92
CA ALA A 877 2.24 -31.67 -11.62
C ALA A 877 2.68 -32.77 -12.61
N ASN A 878 3.70 -32.49 -13.42
CA ASN A 878 4.28 -33.44 -14.38
C ASN A 878 4.88 -34.68 -13.70
N LEU A 879 5.66 -34.49 -12.63
CA LEU A 879 6.24 -35.58 -11.86
C LEU A 879 5.15 -36.36 -11.12
N GLY A 880 4.14 -35.70 -10.55
CA GLY A 880 2.97 -36.35 -9.95
C GLY A 880 2.22 -37.23 -10.97
N SER A 881 2.00 -36.75 -12.19
CA SER A 881 1.43 -37.55 -13.29
C SER A 881 2.31 -38.76 -13.61
N LEU A 882 3.62 -38.59 -13.69
CA LEU A 882 4.57 -39.67 -13.94
C LEU A 882 4.54 -40.73 -12.81
N LEU A 883 4.49 -40.31 -11.55
CA LEU A 883 4.39 -41.19 -10.39
C LEU A 883 3.09 -42.02 -10.41
N LEU A 884 1.97 -41.41 -10.81
CA LEU A 884 0.71 -42.13 -11.00
C LEU A 884 0.81 -43.17 -12.12
N GLN A 885 1.52 -42.86 -13.22
CA GLN A 885 1.77 -43.82 -14.30
C GLN A 885 2.64 -45.00 -13.85
N GLN A 886 3.50 -44.79 -12.85
CA GLN A 886 4.33 -45.82 -12.22
C GLN A 886 3.64 -46.51 -11.02
N GLU A 887 2.35 -46.24 -10.79
CA GLU A 887 1.56 -46.78 -9.66
C GLU A 887 2.07 -46.37 -8.26
N ARG A 888 2.88 -45.31 -8.18
CA ARG A 888 3.44 -44.74 -6.93
C ARG A 888 2.55 -43.63 -6.37
N ALA A 889 1.28 -43.96 -6.13
CA ALA A 889 0.25 -42.97 -5.78
C ALA A 889 0.51 -42.22 -4.45
N GLY A 890 1.10 -42.89 -3.45
CA GLY A 890 1.42 -42.25 -2.16
C GLY A 890 2.38 -41.08 -2.29
N GLU A 891 3.47 -41.25 -3.05
CA GLU A 891 4.44 -40.18 -3.33
C GLU A 891 3.81 -39.04 -4.14
N ALA A 892 2.91 -39.37 -5.07
CA ALA A 892 2.16 -38.37 -5.83
C ALA A 892 1.26 -37.52 -4.92
N VAL A 893 0.61 -38.11 -3.90
CA VAL A 893 -0.22 -37.36 -2.93
C VAL A 893 0.60 -36.31 -2.19
N GLU A 894 1.78 -36.69 -1.67
CA GLU A 894 2.66 -35.76 -0.94
C GLU A 894 3.11 -34.60 -1.83
N LEU A 895 3.61 -34.91 -3.02
CA LEU A 895 4.13 -33.93 -3.97
C LEU A 895 3.03 -32.97 -4.46
N LEU A 896 1.86 -33.50 -4.82
CA LEU A 896 0.77 -32.71 -5.37
C LEU A 896 0.03 -31.90 -4.30
N THR A 897 0.07 -32.34 -3.03
CA THR A 897 -0.42 -31.53 -1.90
C THR A 897 0.46 -30.30 -1.72
N ARG A 898 1.79 -30.48 -1.71
CA ARG A 898 2.74 -29.34 -1.69
C ARG A 898 2.54 -28.42 -2.88
N ALA A 899 2.26 -28.96 -4.06
CA ALA A 899 1.98 -28.17 -5.26
C ALA A 899 0.75 -27.24 -5.08
N LEU A 900 -0.31 -27.72 -4.42
CA LEU A 900 -1.52 -26.93 -4.13
C LEU A 900 -1.38 -25.98 -2.94
N GLU A 901 -0.47 -26.22 -2.00
CA GLU A 901 -0.11 -25.25 -0.97
C GLU A 901 0.53 -23.99 -1.60
N LYS A 902 1.30 -24.19 -2.67
CA LYS A 902 1.97 -23.11 -3.42
C LYS A 902 1.01 -22.41 -4.38
N GLU A 903 0.27 -23.17 -5.18
CA GLU A 903 -0.74 -22.65 -6.10
C GLU A 903 -2.11 -23.30 -5.85
N PRO A 904 -2.94 -22.74 -4.95
CA PRO A 904 -4.23 -23.31 -4.60
C PRO A 904 -5.22 -23.40 -5.76
N ARG A 905 -4.97 -22.74 -6.89
CA ARG A 905 -5.87 -22.76 -8.06
C ARG A 905 -5.33 -23.58 -9.23
N ASN A 906 -4.21 -24.28 -9.07
CA ASN A 906 -3.62 -25.07 -10.15
C ASN A 906 -4.53 -26.26 -10.52
N VAL A 907 -5.00 -26.28 -11.78
CA VAL A 907 -5.97 -27.27 -12.27
C VAL A 907 -5.32 -28.65 -12.42
N GLU A 908 -4.10 -28.70 -12.96
CA GLU A 908 -3.41 -29.95 -13.26
C GLU A 908 -3.02 -30.68 -11.98
N SER A 909 -2.37 -29.99 -11.05
CA SER A 909 -1.99 -30.57 -9.74
C SER A 909 -3.19 -31.10 -8.97
N ARG A 910 -4.30 -30.35 -8.97
CA ARG A 910 -5.54 -30.80 -8.30
C ARG A 910 -6.17 -32.00 -8.98
N THR A 911 -6.20 -32.02 -10.31
CA THR A 911 -6.72 -33.15 -11.08
C THR A 911 -5.92 -34.41 -10.79
N ASN A 912 -4.58 -34.32 -10.85
CA ASN A 912 -3.69 -35.43 -10.54
C ASN A 912 -3.82 -35.87 -9.06
N LEU A 913 -4.01 -34.94 -8.12
CA LEU A 913 -4.17 -35.27 -6.71
C LEU A 913 -5.48 -36.03 -6.44
N ILE A 914 -6.58 -35.64 -7.09
CA ILE A 914 -7.86 -36.37 -6.98
C ILE A 914 -7.69 -37.83 -7.44
N VAL A 915 -6.96 -38.03 -8.54
CA VAL A 915 -6.63 -39.39 -9.04
C VAL A 915 -5.75 -40.14 -8.05
N ALA A 916 -4.70 -39.50 -7.53
CA ALA A 916 -3.78 -40.07 -6.56
C ALA A 916 -4.51 -40.56 -5.30
N LEU A 917 -5.39 -39.71 -4.75
CA LEU A 917 -6.21 -40.05 -3.58
C LEU A 917 -7.17 -41.21 -3.87
N GLY A 918 -7.73 -41.28 -5.08
CA GLY A 918 -8.52 -42.43 -5.52
C GLY A 918 -7.72 -43.74 -5.55
N MET A 919 -6.49 -43.70 -6.07
CA MET A 919 -5.59 -44.86 -6.11
C MET A 919 -5.12 -45.30 -4.71
N THR A 920 -5.07 -44.38 -3.73
CA THR A 920 -4.82 -44.70 -2.32
C THR A 920 -6.10 -44.98 -1.52
N HIS A 921 -7.24 -45.18 -2.19
CA HIS A 921 -8.56 -45.44 -1.59
C HIS A 921 -9.13 -44.32 -0.68
N ASP A 922 -8.56 -43.09 -0.72
CA ASP A 922 -9.08 -41.92 -0.01
C ASP A 922 -10.12 -41.15 -0.85
N LEU A 923 -11.30 -41.73 -0.95
CA LEU A 923 -12.42 -41.13 -1.69
C LEU A 923 -12.98 -39.87 -1.02
N ALA A 924 -12.83 -39.74 0.30
CA ALA A 924 -13.28 -38.57 1.04
C ALA A 924 -12.38 -37.36 0.73
N GLY A 925 -11.06 -37.56 0.74
CA GLY A 925 -10.09 -36.57 0.32
C GLY A 925 -10.29 -36.16 -1.14
N ALA A 926 -10.48 -37.13 -2.04
CA ALA A 926 -10.75 -36.87 -3.47
C ALA A 926 -11.98 -35.96 -3.67
N ALA A 927 -13.11 -36.27 -3.02
CA ALA A 927 -14.30 -35.42 -3.06
C ALA A 927 -14.08 -34.05 -2.38
N GLY A 928 -13.32 -34.01 -1.29
CA GLY A 928 -12.93 -32.79 -0.59
C GLY A 928 -12.19 -31.79 -1.48
N ARG A 929 -11.25 -32.27 -2.31
CA ARG A 929 -10.52 -31.41 -3.27
C ARG A 929 -11.44 -30.78 -4.32
N VAL A 930 -12.48 -31.49 -4.77
CA VAL A 930 -13.50 -30.93 -5.68
C VAL A 930 -14.34 -29.86 -4.97
N ALA A 931 -14.74 -30.09 -3.71
CA ALA A 931 -15.50 -29.13 -2.92
C ALA A 931 -14.71 -27.85 -2.63
N GLU A 932 -13.42 -27.99 -2.30
CA GLU A 932 -12.48 -26.89 -2.11
C GLU A 932 -12.33 -26.04 -3.39
N ALA A 933 -12.15 -26.67 -4.55
CA ALA A 933 -12.11 -25.96 -5.82
C ALA A 933 -13.40 -25.17 -6.10
N LYS A 934 -14.56 -25.78 -5.78
CA LYS A 934 -15.87 -25.16 -5.94
C LYS A 934 -16.05 -23.93 -5.03
N SER A 935 -15.57 -23.97 -3.78
CA SER A 935 -15.64 -22.80 -2.87
C SER A 935 -14.79 -21.64 -3.37
N MET A 936 -13.72 -21.93 -4.12
CA MET A 936 -12.90 -20.93 -4.81
C MET A 936 -13.47 -20.46 -6.16
N GLY A 937 -14.66 -20.94 -6.54
CA GLY A 937 -15.32 -20.61 -7.82
C GLY A 937 -14.79 -21.39 -9.02
N GLN A 938 -13.91 -22.39 -8.83
CA GLN A 938 -13.40 -23.21 -9.93
C GLN A 938 -14.39 -24.35 -10.24
N ARG A 939 -15.11 -24.22 -11.35
CA ARG A 939 -15.99 -25.27 -11.90
C ARG A 939 -15.38 -25.82 -13.19
N VAL A 940 -14.41 -26.73 -13.04
CA VAL A 940 -13.66 -27.30 -14.15
C VAL A 940 -14.11 -28.75 -14.39
N PRO A 941 -14.46 -29.16 -15.63
CA PRO A 941 -14.89 -30.53 -15.93
C PRO A 941 -13.88 -31.61 -15.47
N HIS A 942 -12.59 -31.29 -15.54
CA HIS A 942 -11.50 -32.22 -15.27
C HIS A 942 -11.49 -32.72 -13.82
N PHE A 943 -11.93 -31.91 -12.85
CA PHE A 943 -12.05 -32.32 -11.45
C PHE A 943 -13.11 -33.41 -11.25
N TYR A 944 -14.23 -33.28 -11.97
CA TYR A 944 -15.32 -34.26 -11.91
C TYR A 944 -14.98 -35.54 -12.66
N ASN A 945 -14.22 -35.44 -13.77
CA ASN A 945 -13.67 -36.60 -14.47
C ASN A 945 -12.70 -37.39 -13.59
N ALA A 946 -11.79 -36.69 -12.90
CA ALA A 946 -10.85 -37.31 -11.97
C ALA A 946 -11.56 -37.98 -10.80
N LEU A 947 -12.59 -37.33 -10.25
CA LEU A 947 -13.41 -37.90 -9.18
C LEU A 947 -14.19 -39.13 -9.67
N ALA A 948 -14.74 -39.08 -10.89
CA ALA A 948 -15.42 -40.22 -11.49
C ALA A 948 -14.48 -41.41 -11.66
N TYR A 949 -13.26 -41.18 -12.15
CA TYR A 949 -12.22 -42.21 -12.25
C TYR A 949 -11.89 -42.80 -10.88
N ALA A 950 -11.62 -41.95 -9.87
CA ALA A 950 -11.35 -42.37 -8.51
C ALA A 950 -12.47 -43.25 -7.93
N LEU A 951 -13.73 -42.85 -8.14
CA LEU A 951 -14.90 -43.62 -7.68
C LEU A 951 -15.04 -44.96 -8.40
N TYR A 952 -14.80 -45.00 -9.72
CA TYR A 952 -14.95 -46.22 -10.50
C TYR A 952 -13.89 -47.28 -10.14
N ILE A 953 -12.61 -46.90 -10.03
CA ILE A 953 -11.55 -47.85 -9.64
C ILE A 953 -11.72 -48.38 -8.21
N ASN A 954 -12.59 -47.75 -7.42
CA ASN A 954 -13.00 -48.18 -6.07
C ASN A 954 -14.38 -48.85 -6.04
N GLY A 955 -14.91 -49.30 -7.19
CA GLY A 955 -16.16 -50.04 -7.29
C GLY A 955 -17.44 -49.21 -7.08
N GLN A 956 -17.36 -47.88 -7.04
CA GLN A 956 -18.52 -46.99 -6.83
C GLN A 956 -19.08 -46.45 -8.15
N GLN A 957 -19.55 -47.37 -9.01
CA GLN A 957 -19.99 -47.08 -10.36
C GLN A 957 -21.12 -46.02 -10.44
N ASP A 958 -22.16 -46.13 -9.62
CA ASP A 958 -23.28 -45.18 -9.63
C ASP A 958 -22.82 -43.75 -9.30
N LYS A 959 -21.88 -43.61 -8.36
CA LYS A 959 -21.33 -42.29 -8.00
C LYS A 959 -20.38 -41.77 -9.06
N ALA A 960 -19.63 -42.64 -9.73
CA ALA A 960 -18.79 -42.26 -10.87
C ALA A 960 -19.66 -41.67 -12.00
N MET A 961 -20.79 -42.31 -12.33
CA MET A 961 -21.76 -41.81 -13.31
C MET A 961 -22.37 -40.46 -12.90
N ALA A 962 -22.63 -40.25 -11.61
CA ALA A 962 -23.10 -38.97 -11.09
C ALA A 962 -22.05 -37.86 -11.25
N ALA A 963 -20.77 -38.14 -10.96
CA ALA A 963 -19.68 -37.19 -11.16
C ALA A 963 -19.50 -36.83 -12.66
N LEU A 964 -19.58 -37.81 -13.57
CA LEU A 964 -19.55 -37.57 -15.02
C LEU A 964 -20.71 -36.70 -15.49
N LYS A 965 -21.90 -36.85 -14.91
CA LYS A 965 -23.04 -35.98 -15.20
C LYS A 965 -22.76 -34.52 -14.84
N GLU A 966 -22.07 -34.25 -13.73
CA GLU A 966 -21.66 -32.88 -13.37
C GLU A 966 -20.61 -32.32 -14.33
N SER A 967 -19.66 -33.14 -14.79
CA SER A 967 -18.70 -32.76 -15.84
C SER A 967 -19.40 -32.34 -17.13
N LEU A 968 -20.33 -33.18 -17.61
CA LEU A 968 -21.08 -32.94 -18.86
C LEU A 968 -22.11 -31.82 -18.76
N LYS A 969 -22.52 -31.41 -17.55
CA LYS A 969 -23.30 -30.17 -17.36
C LYS A 969 -22.46 -28.92 -17.62
N ILE A 970 -21.16 -28.96 -17.31
CA ILE A 970 -20.24 -27.85 -17.51
C ILE A 970 -19.82 -27.80 -18.99
N ASP A 971 -19.45 -28.94 -19.56
CA ASP A 971 -19.12 -29.09 -20.98
C ASP A 971 -19.78 -30.36 -21.55
N PRO A 972 -20.91 -30.22 -22.30
CA PRO A 972 -21.62 -31.35 -22.90
C PRO A 972 -20.81 -32.17 -23.91
N ARG A 973 -19.68 -31.64 -24.41
CA ARG A 973 -18.81 -32.29 -25.40
C ARG A 973 -17.45 -32.69 -24.82
N GLN A 974 -17.29 -32.70 -23.49
CA GLN A 974 -16.01 -33.03 -22.88
C GLN A 974 -15.61 -34.48 -23.25
N PRO A 975 -14.48 -34.68 -23.95
CA PRO A 975 -14.15 -35.96 -24.58
C PRO A 975 -13.83 -37.08 -23.58
N ASP A 976 -13.10 -36.78 -22.50
CA ASP A 976 -12.75 -37.75 -21.46
C ASP A 976 -13.96 -38.20 -20.65
N ALA A 977 -14.91 -37.30 -20.40
CA ALA A 977 -16.14 -37.59 -19.69
C ALA A 977 -17.02 -38.54 -20.50
N LEU A 978 -17.15 -38.28 -21.81
CA LEU A 978 -17.88 -39.16 -22.73
C LEU A 978 -17.19 -40.52 -22.89
N ARG A 979 -15.85 -40.54 -23.01
CA ARG A 979 -15.06 -41.77 -23.09
C ARG A 979 -15.18 -42.60 -21.81
N LEU A 980 -14.92 -42.00 -20.64
CA LEU A 980 -14.98 -42.69 -19.36
C LEU A 980 -16.41 -43.19 -19.08
N ARG A 981 -17.45 -42.43 -19.46
CA ARG A 981 -18.84 -42.90 -19.37
C ARG A 981 -19.06 -44.16 -20.20
N ALA A 982 -18.60 -44.17 -21.45
CA ALA A 982 -18.75 -45.33 -22.33
C ALA A 982 -17.97 -46.55 -21.82
N GLU A 983 -16.76 -46.36 -21.29
CA GLU A 983 -15.94 -47.44 -20.69
C GLU A 983 -16.67 -48.06 -19.48
N ILE A 984 -17.24 -47.23 -18.60
CA ILE A 984 -18.01 -47.64 -17.42
C ILE A 984 -19.30 -48.38 -17.81
N GLU A 985 -20.06 -47.86 -18.79
CA GLU A 985 -21.32 -48.47 -19.27
C GLU A 985 -21.10 -49.83 -19.95
N GLN A 986 -19.96 -50.01 -20.61
CA GLN A 986 -19.62 -51.24 -21.33
C GLN A 986 -18.92 -52.29 -20.44
N GLY A 987 -18.71 -51.99 -19.15
CA GLY A 987 -18.01 -52.89 -18.22
C GLY A 987 -16.55 -53.18 -18.63
N GLN A 988 -15.94 -52.29 -19.42
CA GLN A 988 -14.55 -52.44 -19.82
C GLN A 988 -13.62 -52.09 -18.65
N PRO A 989 -12.45 -52.74 -18.52
CA PRO A 989 -11.41 -52.22 -17.66
C PRO A 989 -11.08 -50.81 -18.16
N VAL A 990 -11.11 -49.79 -17.28
CA VAL A 990 -10.66 -48.45 -17.68
C VAL A 990 -9.26 -48.61 -18.21
N ALA A 991 -9.03 -48.17 -19.45
CA ALA A 991 -7.67 -48.06 -19.94
C ALA A 991 -6.87 -47.25 -18.92
N ALA A 992 -5.67 -47.73 -18.57
CA ALA A 992 -4.81 -47.17 -17.53
C ALA A 992 -4.88 -45.63 -17.47
N SER A 993 -5.03 -45.07 -16.25
CA SER A 993 -5.26 -43.66 -15.91
C SER A 993 -5.53 -42.72 -17.10
N PRO A 994 -6.72 -42.08 -17.18
CA PRO A 994 -7.04 -41.15 -18.28
C PRO A 994 -6.09 -39.94 -18.38
N TYR A 995 -5.14 -39.80 -17.45
CA TYR A 995 -4.15 -38.74 -17.34
C TYR A 995 -2.71 -39.21 -17.68
N ARG A 996 -2.57 -40.24 -18.54
CA ARG A 996 -1.29 -40.72 -19.09
C ARG A 996 -0.60 -39.68 -19.98
#